data_AF-A0A2E5MI85-F1
#
_entry.id   AF-A0A2E5MI85-F1
#
_cell.length_a   1.000
_cell.length_b   1.000
_cell.length_c   1.000
_cell.angle_alpha   90.00
_cell.angle_beta   90.00
_cell.angle_gamma   90.00
#
_symmetry.space_group_name_H-M   'P 1'
#
loop_
_entity.id
_entity.type
_entity.pdbx_description
1 polymer ?
#
loop_
_entity_poly.entity_id
_entity_poly.type
_entity_poly.pdbx_seq_one_letter_code
_entity_poly.pdbx_strand_id
1 'polypeptide(L)'
;MQIKKPRDLSLGDLPHIESPFSAGAIVSQQTNELTSSLRWQPTDVPGYEPNRPLPRHLALPILVSELRAGELFLVLGTADGKPFDPVIIWQEGNALPGRWALTRKVFGQNLEQLVARLNDWQITPEQIHTLGPGGVGSLSASSFDSDLRARQNRERENAKQANDNNLKLPLGAAATIAPLAAQATAAPTKEEKPRKALHLEVGLFLDGTLNNAGNIEMFNQEVEKTCLAPRRRGEIDDAECEKRLALMMGGSYGNAETNIVKLFSLYKEENSGNDRVLVRRASIYSPGVGTTTGQSDSLISSATGLWGAGILKQVQNAFKETTRRARLINNGERIHRLTIDLFGFSRGAAAARHAASEIGLGENGLLAREFRDAGISWPKEVVIRFVGLFDTVAGIVNILEGDFSASNNKTTPIALYLNPRKVQTAIHLTASDECRETFSLNSLRSADGSLPDNFREIALPGAHSDIGGGYPEVDLEHVQLARKLSISDGRTEHPRSTLEWDNLKMQLDKVISEGWVGEHSIKSATGGTPYIGIKEAIRHHPSPYGRVDLILEMRRQLRGEYSRIGLRLMQALAIQSKVPLDDPSELEHQSALPDELRDIHRILSEQIVDEGLSSPSLDTAHIALLKQRYIHHSDNFNSIEFLAGKSVSGIEMPFEPLMPFTPSENRARIVHPNTPEAS
;
A
#
# COMPACT_ATOMS: atom_id res chain seq x y z
N MET A 1 4.58 14.13 -29.44
CA MET A 1 5.47 13.71 -28.33
C MET A 1 6.93 13.75 -28.76
N GLN A 2 7.87 14.09 -27.87
CA GLN A 2 9.29 14.12 -28.19
C GLN A 2 10.13 13.47 -27.10
N ILE A 3 11.08 12.61 -27.49
CA ILE A 3 12.11 12.09 -26.59
C ILE A 3 13.29 13.06 -26.63
N LYS A 4 13.75 13.49 -25.45
CA LYS A 4 14.88 14.42 -25.29
C LYS A 4 15.86 13.89 -24.25
N LYS A 5 17.14 14.20 -24.42
CA LYS A 5 18.14 14.06 -23.35
C LYS A 5 17.97 15.17 -22.32
N PRO A 6 18.39 14.96 -21.06
CA PRO A 6 18.34 15.95 -20.00
C PRO A 6 18.96 17.31 -20.40
N ARG A 7 20.07 17.29 -21.14
CA ARG A 7 20.78 18.49 -21.61
C ARG A 7 20.05 19.29 -22.70
N ASP A 8 19.13 18.65 -23.41
CA ASP A 8 18.40 19.23 -24.54
C ASP A 8 17.01 19.75 -24.13
N LEU A 9 16.69 19.67 -22.82
CA LEU A 9 15.48 20.23 -22.25
C LEU A 9 15.55 21.76 -22.21
N SER A 10 14.46 22.40 -22.62
CA SER A 10 14.18 23.80 -22.37
C SER A 10 13.30 23.96 -21.13
N LEU A 11 13.23 25.17 -20.57
CA LEU A 11 12.33 25.46 -19.44
C LEU A 11 10.86 25.17 -19.79
N GLY A 12 10.47 25.41 -21.05
CA GLY A 12 9.14 25.11 -21.58
C GLY A 12 8.80 23.62 -21.58
N ASP A 13 9.78 22.73 -21.60
CA ASP A 13 9.55 21.29 -21.61
C ASP A 13 9.21 20.75 -20.21
N LEU A 14 9.70 21.40 -19.15
CA LEU A 14 9.69 20.86 -17.79
C LEU A 14 8.30 20.48 -17.26
N PRO A 15 7.24 21.30 -17.44
CA PRO A 15 5.89 20.96 -16.98
C PRO A 15 5.23 19.84 -17.80
N HIS A 16 5.84 19.45 -18.92
CA HIS A 16 5.32 18.47 -19.86
C HIS A 16 6.12 17.16 -19.85
N ILE A 17 7.03 16.99 -18.89
CA ILE A 17 7.81 15.75 -18.71
C ILE A 17 6.94 14.70 -18.03
N GLU A 18 6.80 13.58 -18.72
CA GLU A 18 6.15 12.37 -18.20
C GLU A 18 7.11 11.54 -17.35
N SER A 19 6.59 10.79 -16.37
CA SER A 19 7.46 9.99 -15.49
C SER A 19 8.20 8.89 -16.25
N PRO A 20 9.43 8.50 -15.86
CA PRO A 20 10.22 7.45 -16.53
C PRO A 20 9.44 6.15 -16.82
N PHE A 21 8.60 5.74 -15.87
CA PHE A 21 7.78 4.55 -15.99
C PHE A 21 6.64 4.74 -17.00
N SER A 22 5.86 5.82 -16.86
CA SER A 22 4.74 6.15 -17.76
C SER A 22 5.23 6.42 -19.18
N ALA A 23 6.36 7.13 -19.32
CA ALA A 23 7.03 7.38 -20.59
C ALA A 23 7.42 6.08 -21.31
N GLY A 24 8.02 5.13 -20.59
CA GLY A 24 8.35 3.81 -21.13
C GLY A 24 7.11 3.01 -21.54
N ALA A 25 6.03 3.08 -20.77
CA ALA A 25 4.76 2.43 -21.10
C ALA A 25 4.11 3.03 -22.35
N ILE A 26 3.98 4.36 -22.42
CA ILE A 26 3.41 5.10 -23.56
C ILE A 26 4.18 4.81 -24.84
N VAL A 27 5.52 4.83 -24.79
CA VAL A 27 6.36 4.55 -25.97
C VAL A 27 6.32 3.05 -26.34
N SER A 28 6.17 2.13 -25.38
CA SER A 28 6.07 0.69 -25.67
C SER A 28 4.77 0.26 -26.35
N GLN A 29 3.70 1.05 -26.21
CA GLN A 29 2.40 0.79 -26.84
C GLN A 29 2.31 1.30 -28.29
N GLN A 30 3.32 2.04 -28.76
CA GLN A 30 3.39 2.52 -30.14
C GLN A 30 3.75 1.36 -31.08
N THR A 31 2.76 0.75 -31.73
CA THR A 31 2.96 -0.31 -32.74
C THR A 31 3.54 0.22 -34.06
N ASN A 32 4.18 -0.65 -34.84
CA ASN A 32 4.87 -0.34 -36.11
C ASN A 32 4.01 0.35 -37.21
N GLU A 33 2.70 0.51 -37.01
CA GLU A 33 1.83 1.22 -37.95
C GLU A 33 1.42 2.59 -37.38
N LEU A 34 2.08 3.61 -37.91
CA LEU A 34 1.64 5.02 -37.99
C LEU A 34 1.06 5.65 -36.71
N THR A 35 1.93 6.22 -35.88
CA THR A 35 1.83 7.68 -35.68
C THR A 35 3.19 8.35 -35.85
N SER A 36 3.26 9.28 -36.82
CA SER A 36 4.34 10.24 -37.05
C SER A 36 4.54 11.24 -35.90
N SER A 37 4.03 10.94 -34.71
CA SER A 37 3.90 11.85 -33.56
C SER A 37 5.04 11.73 -32.56
N LEU A 38 5.80 10.62 -32.55
CA LEU A 38 6.97 10.42 -31.69
C LEU A 38 8.26 10.84 -32.41
N ARG A 39 8.82 11.98 -31.99
CA ARG A 39 10.08 12.53 -32.49
C ARG A 39 11.23 12.19 -31.54
N TRP A 40 12.34 11.70 -32.09
CA TRP A 40 13.57 11.42 -31.35
C TRP A 40 14.77 11.55 -32.31
N GLN A 41 15.96 11.83 -31.81
CA GLN A 41 17.16 11.92 -32.67
C GLN A 41 17.89 10.57 -32.70
N PRO A 42 18.37 10.09 -33.86
CA PRO A 42 19.09 8.81 -33.94
C PRO A 42 20.27 8.67 -32.97
N THR A 43 20.94 9.79 -32.67
CA THR A 43 22.03 9.90 -31.69
C THR A 43 21.62 9.71 -30.24
N ASP A 44 20.32 9.59 -29.94
CA ASP A 44 19.79 9.37 -28.59
C ASP A 44 19.72 7.89 -28.22
N VAL A 45 19.96 6.99 -29.18
CA VAL A 45 20.04 5.54 -28.96
C VAL A 45 21.50 5.13 -28.68
N PRO A 46 21.82 4.58 -27.50
CA PRO A 46 23.14 4.03 -27.21
C PRO A 46 23.55 2.99 -28.24
N GLY A 47 24.76 3.13 -28.80
CA GLY A 47 25.30 2.21 -29.83
C GLY A 47 24.92 2.56 -31.28
N TYR A 48 24.31 3.72 -31.54
CA TYR A 48 24.01 4.18 -32.90
C TYR A 48 25.27 4.63 -33.67
N GLU A 49 25.51 4.04 -34.84
CA GLU A 49 26.57 4.48 -35.76
C GLU A 49 26.00 5.39 -36.87
N PRO A 50 26.59 6.57 -37.15
CA PRO A 50 26.06 7.53 -38.13
C PRO A 50 25.87 6.97 -39.55
N ASN A 51 26.67 5.97 -39.93
CA ASN A 51 26.66 5.38 -41.27
C ASN A 51 25.75 4.15 -41.41
N ARG A 52 25.04 3.75 -40.35
CA ARG A 52 24.14 2.58 -40.37
C ARG A 52 22.84 2.87 -39.60
N PRO A 53 21.77 3.34 -40.27
CA PRO A 53 20.52 3.68 -39.60
C PRO A 53 19.85 2.44 -39.00
N LEU A 54 19.55 2.48 -37.70
CA LEU A 54 18.79 1.44 -37.00
C LEU A 54 17.29 1.51 -37.38
N PRO A 55 16.66 0.39 -37.81
CA PRO A 55 15.22 0.32 -38.00
C PRO A 55 14.44 0.71 -36.73
N ARG A 56 13.33 1.47 -36.87
CA ARG A 56 12.54 1.99 -35.73
C ARG A 56 12.09 0.90 -34.74
N HIS A 57 11.74 -0.29 -35.23
CA HIS A 57 11.32 -1.41 -34.39
C HIS A 57 12.45 -1.95 -33.48
N LEU A 58 13.72 -1.76 -33.85
CA LEU A 58 14.88 -2.10 -33.03
C LEU A 58 15.30 -0.96 -32.10
N ALA A 59 15.00 0.29 -32.48
CA ALA A 59 15.25 1.46 -31.64
C ALA A 59 14.26 1.60 -30.49
N LEU A 60 12.99 1.22 -30.69
CA LEU A 60 11.92 1.34 -29.69
C LEU A 60 12.23 0.62 -28.36
N PRO A 61 12.67 -0.65 -28.34
CA PRO A 61 13.03 -1.32 -27.09
C PRO A 61 14.16 -0.61 -26.33
N ILE A 62 15.14 -0.06 -27.05
CA ILE A 62 16.26 0.66 -26.45
C ILE A 62 15.77 1.99 -25.85
N LEU A 63 14.99 2.77 -26.60
CA LEU A 63 14.39 4.01 -26.11
C LEU A 63 13.50 3.78 -24.89
N VAL A 64 12.70 2.71 -24.87
CA VAL A 64 11.88 2.34 -23.71
C VAL A 64 12.76 2.01 -22.50
N SER A 65 13.88 1.31 -22.70
CA SER A 65 14.84 1.02 -21.64
C SER A 65 15.45 2.30 -21.06
N GLU A 66 15.93 3.20 -21.91
CA GLU A 66 16.55 4.47 -21.51
C GLU A 66 15.55 5.43 -20.83
N LEU A 67 14.30 5.48 -21.32
CA LEU A 67 13.22 6.24 -20.69
C LEU A 67 12.91 5.70 -19.29
N ARG A 68 12.85 4.37 -19.11
CA ARG A 68 12.61 3.74 -17.80
C ARG A 68 13.78 3.93 -16.84
N ALA A 69 15.01 3.97 -17.36
CA ALA A 69 16.20 4.26 -16.59
C ALA A 69 16.29 5.73 -16.14
N GLY A 70 15.52 6.63 -16.77
CA GLY A 70 15.56 8.07 -16.49
C GLY A 70 16.70 8.81 -17.21
N GLU A 71 17.37 8.16 -18.17
CA GLU A 71 18.44 8.74 -18.98
C GLU A 71 17.90 9.57 -20.15
N LEU A 72 16.66 9.28 -20.57
CA LEU A 72 15.89 10.07 -21.52
C LEU A 72 14.57 10.52 -20.90
N PHE A 73 14.01 11.63 -21.40
CA PHE A 73 12.70 12.13 -20.99
C PHE A 73 11.72 12.14 -22.16
N LEU A 74 10.48 11.72 -21.90
CA LEU A 74 9.37 11.93 -22.82
C LEU A 74 8.70 13.26 -22.48
N VAL A 75 8.68 14.17 -23.45
CA VAL A 75 8.02 15.46 -23.38
C VAL A 75 6.78 15.44 -24.25
N LEU A 76 5.62 15.68 -23.65
CA LEU A 76 4.35 15.78 -24.36
C LEU A 76 4.20 17.16 -25.00
N GLY A 77 3.78 17.21 -26.26
CA GLY A 77 3.48 18.47 -26.94
C GLY A 77 2.11 19.01 -26.56
N THR A 78 1.84 20.26 -26.93
CA THR A 78 0.55 20.94 -26.66
C THR A 78 -0.67 20.22 -27.25
N ALA A 79 -0.49 19.48 -28.35
CA ALA A 79 -1.54 18.67 -28.97
C ALA A 79 -1.70 17.27 -28.36
N ASP A 80 -0.75 16.83 -27.52
CA ASP A 80 -0.74 15.49 -26.90
C ASP A 80 -1.46 15.49 -25.53
N GLY A 81 -1.87 16.65 -25.02
CA GLY A 81 -2.50 16.80 -23.69
C GLY A 81 -1.49 17.07 -22.56
N LYS A 82 -1.98 17.09 -21.31
CA LYS A 82 -1.12 17.19 -20.12
C LYS A 82 -0.54 15.80 -19.79
N PRO A 83 0.65 15.72 -19.17
CA PRO A 83 1.18 14.45 -18.67
C PRO A 83 0.20 13.76 -17.74
N PHE A 84 0.11 12.44 -17.89
CA PHE A 84 -0.67 11.59 -17.01
C PHE A 84 -0.04 11.56 -15.61
N ASP A 85 1.29 11.53 -15.56
CA ASP A 85 2.07 11.44 -14.34
C ASP A 85 3.29 12.39 -14.39
N PRO A 86 3.04 13.73 -14.28
CA PRO A 86 4.08 14.74 -14.49
C PRO A 86 5.19 14.65 -13.45
N VAL A 87 6.44 14.77 -13.88
CA VAL A 87 7.61 14.78 -12.98
C VAL A 87 7.74 16.09 -12.23
N ILE A 88 7.43 17.21 -12.90
CA ILE A 88 7.55 18.58 -12.36
C ILE A 88 6.17 19.23 -12.44
N ILE A 89 5.70 19.74 -11.30
CA ILE A 89 4.41 20.43 -11.19
C ILE A 89 4.58 21.80 -10.54
N TRP A 90 3.66 22.72 -10.88
CA TRP A 90 3.50 23.96 -10.16
C TRP A 90 2.51 23.76 -9.00
N GLN A 91 2.90 24.16 -7.79
CA GLN A 91 2.05 24.18 -6.61
C GLN A 91 1.62 25.63 -6.35
N GLU A 92 0.34 25.92 -6.53
CA GLU A 92 -0.23 27.22 -6.16
C GLU A 92 -0.24 27.38 -4.63
N GLY A 93 0.21 28.53 -4.14
CA GLY A 93 0.16 28.87 -2.73
C GLY A 93 -1.00 29.80 -2.43
N ASN A 94 -1.89 29.42 -1.52
CA ASN A 94 -3.04 30.26 -1.14
C ASN A 94 -2.62 31.58 -0.46
N ALA A 95 -1.48 31.60 0.25
CA ALA A 95 -0.95 32.77 0.97
C ALA A 95 0.57 32.99 0.80
N LEU A 96 1.23 32.18 -0.02
CA LEU A 96 2.66 32.25 -0.36
C LEU A 96 2.80 32.24 -1.90
N PRO A 97 3.90 32.76 -2.46
CA PRO A 97 4.17 32.61 -3.89
C PRO A 97 4.17 31.13 -4.26
N GLY A 98 3.50 30.78 -5.36
CA GLY A 98 3.52 29.42 -5.89
C GLY A 98 4.96 28.97 -6.18
N ARG A 99 5.19 27.64 -6.21
CA ARG A 99 6.52 27.08 -6.42
C ARG A 99 6.49 25.84 -7.29
N TRP A 100 7.58 25.58 -8.00
CA TRP A 100 7.84 24.32 -8.67
C TRP A 100 8.18 23.24 -7.65
N ALA A 101 7.64 22.05 -7.86
CA ALA A 101 7.92 20.87 -7.04
C ALA A 101 8.11 19.65 -7.93
N LEU A 102 8.97 18.73 -7.48
CA LEU A 102 9.05 17.39 -8.03
C LEU A 102 7.99 16.52 -7.37
N THR A 103 7.21 15.81 -8.19
CA THR A 103 6.28 14.79 -7.70
C THR A 103 7.01 13.52 -7.25
N ARG A 104 8.20 13.28 -7.81
CA ARG A 104 9.03 12.10 -7.55
C ARG A 104 10.51 12.35 -7.85
N LYS A 105 11.38 11.54 -7.25
CA LYS A 105 12.81 11.51 -7.59
C LYS A 105 13.02 10.67 -8.85
N VAL A 106 13.75 11.20 -9.82
CA VAL A 106 14.24 10.46 -11.00
C VAL A 106 15.71 10.15 -10.76
N PHE A 107 16.06 8.86 -10.68
CA PHE A 107 17.44 8.41 -10.45
C PHE A 107 18.35 8.81 -11.64
N GLY A 108 19.60 9.15 -11.36
CA GLY A 108 20.59 9.53 -12.38
C GLY A 108 20.58 11.00 -12.82
N GLN A 109 19.52 11.76 -12.51
CA GLN A 109 19.37 13.17 -12.94
C GLN A 109 19.20 14.12 -11.75
N ASN A 110 19.85 15.28 -11.81
CA ASN A 110 19.81 16.28 -10.73
C ASN A 110 18.66 17.29 -10.90
N LEU A 111 17.44 16.78 -11.10
CA LEU A 111 16.23 17.61 -11.28
C LEU A 111 15.87 18.39 -10.01
N GLU A 112 16.28 17.92 -8.83
CA GLU A 112 16.07 18.62 -7.56
C GLU A 112 16.78 19.99 -7.56
N GLN A 113 18.03 20.03 -8.02
CA GLN A 113 18.76 21.29 -8.16
C GLN A 113 18.17 22.17 -9.26
N LEU A 114 17.64 21.59 -10.34
CA LEU A 114 16.94 22.35 -11.37
C LEU A 114 15.70 23.06 -10.83
N VAL A 115 14.85 22.33 -10.11
CA VAL A 115 13.62 22.87 -9.49
C VAL A 115 13.95 23.88 -8.40
N ALA A 116 14.99 23.65 -7.59
CA ALA A 116 15.47 24.64 -6.64
C ALA A 116 15.88 25.94 -7.32
N ARG A 117 16.68 25.87 -8.40
CA ARG A 117 17.09 27.06 -9.16
C ARG A 117 15.90 27.79 -9.82
N LEU A 118 14.91 27.07 -10.34
CA LEU A 118 13.68 27.69 -10.86
C LEU A 118 12.98 28.54 -9.79
N ASN A 119 12.87 28.00 -8.58
CA ASN A 119 12.25 28.68 -7.45
C ASN A 119 13.10 29.85 -6.94
N ASP A 120 14.43 29.71 -6.91
CA ASP A 120 15.36 30.79 -6.51
C ASP A 120 15.28 32.00 -7.45
N TRP A 121 15.10 31.74 -8.76
CA TRP A 121 14.85 32.78 -9.76
C TRP A 121 13.40 33.26 -9.83
N GLN A 122 12.51 32.70 -8.99
CA GLN A 122 11.07 33.00 -8.96
C GLN A 122 10.41 32.87 -10.34
N ILE A 123 10.84 31.90 -11.14
CA ILE A 123 10.30 31.67 -12.48
C ILE A 123 8.90 31.08 -12.36
N THR A 124 7.88 31.74 -12.92
CA THR A 124 6.49 31.27 -12.84
C THR A 124 6.06 30.49 -14.10
N PRO A 125 4.97 29.69 -14.04
CA PRO A 125 4.45 29.00 -15.22
C PRO A 125 4.14 29.95 -16.38
N GLU A 126 3.61 31.15 -16.10
CA GLU A 126 3.30 32.15 -17.11
C GLU A 126 4.55 32.61 -17.86
N GLN A 127 5.68 32.76 -17.16
CA GLN A 127 6.96 33.11 -17.78
C GLN A 127 7.48 31.95 -18.65
N ILE A 128 7.31 30.71 -18.22
CA ILE A 128 7.68 29.52 -18.99
C ILE A 128 6.83 29.37 -20.26
N HIS A 129 5.57 29.82 -20.26
CA HIS A 129 4.71 29.79 -21.45
C HIS A 129 5.11 30.80 -22.54
N THR A 130 6.02 31.75 -22.26
CA THR A 130 6.53 32.67 -23.29
C THR A 130 7.54 31.97 -24.22
N LEU A 131 7.05 31.51 -25.38
CA LEU A 131 7.84 30.85 -26.41
C LEU A 131 8.25 31.86 -27.52
N GLY A 132 9.54 31.89 -27.88
CA GLY A 132 10.07 32.74 -28.96
C GLY A 132 11.45 33.34 -28.65
N PRO A 133 12.08 34.07 -29.59
CA PRO A 133 13.38 34.72 -29.36
C PRO A 133 13.29 35.71 -28.20
N GLY A 134 13.96 35.40 -27.09
CA GLY A 134 13.89 36.22 -25.87
C GLY A 134 12.90 35.74 -24.80
N GLY A 135 12.08 34.72 -25.08
CA GLY A 135 11.22 34.08 -24.08
C GLY A 135 12.01 33.34 -23.00
N VAL A 136 11.44 33.19 -21.80
CA VAL A 136 12.06 32.41 -20.71
C VAL A 136 11.86 30.91 -20.97
N GLY A 137 10.72 30.52 -21.56
CA GLY A 137 10.43 29.13 -21.91
C GLY A 137 11.43 28.49 -22.88
N SER A 138 12.05 29.27 -23.77
CA SER A 138 13.03 28.77 -24.74
C SER A 138 14.45 28.61 -24.18
N LEU A 139 14.71 29.02 -22.93
CA LEU A 139 16.03 28.89 -22.32
C LEU A 139 16.34 27.41 -22.03
N SER A 140 17.62 27.05 -22.18
CA SER A 140 18.11 25.71 -21.84
C SER A 140 17.97 25.46 -20.34
N ALA A 141 17.34 24.36 -19.95
CA ALA A 141 17.14 24.00 -18.55
C ALA A 141 18.46 23.77 -17.81
N SER A 142 19.53 23.39 -18.51
CA SER A 142 20.84 23.19 -17.88
C SER A 142 21.56 24.51 -17.57
N SER A 143 21.33 25.57 -18.36
CA SER A 143 22.15 26.80 -18.35
C SER A 143 21.39 28.12 -18.23
N PHE A 144 20.06 28.11 -18.01
CA PHE A 144 19.23 29.31 -18.01
C PHE A 144 19.70 30.41 -17.04
N ASP A 145 20.31 30.05 -15.90
CA ASP A 145 20.85 31.02 -14.93
C ASP A 145 21.85 31.98 -15.57
N SER A 146 22.75 31.45 -16.41
CA SER A 146 23.79 32.23 -17.09
C SER A 146 23.18 33.18 -18.12
N ASP A 147 22.16 32.71 -18.84
CA ASP A 147 21.44 33.51 -19.83
C ASP A 147 20.65 34.65 -19.16
N LEU A 148 19.97 34.37 -18.04
CA LEU A 148 19.24 35.37 -17.27
C LEU A 148 20.19 36.40 -16.65
N ARG A 149 21.34 35.98 -16.10
CA ARG A 149 22.38 36.90 -15.61
C ARG A 149 22.93 37.80 -16.71
N ALA A 150 23.21 37.24 -17.89
CA ALA A 150 23.69 38.02 -19.03
C ALA A 150 22.63 39.03 -19.52
N ARG A 151 21.33 38.68 -19.45
CA ARG A 151 20.23 39.60 -19.73
C ARG A 151 20.16 40.74 -18.71
N GLN A 152 20.17 40.43 -17.41
CA GLN A 152 20.17 41.44 -16.34
C GLN A 152 21.38 42.39 -16.45
N ASN A 153 22.55 41.86 -16.81
CA ASN A 153 23.74 42.69 -17.02
C ASN A 153 23.59 43.62 -18.23
N ARG A 154 23.08 43.12 -19.37
CA ARG A 154 22.78 43.96 -20.55
C ARG A 154 21.72 45.00 -20.27
N GLU A 155 20.68 44.67 -19.51
CA GLU A 155 19.66 45.63 -19.08
C GLU A 155 20.25 46.69 -18.14
N ARG A 156 21.14 46.31 -17.23
CA ARG A 156 21.88 47.25 -16.37
C ARG A 156 22.85 48.13 -17.16
N GLU A 157 23.53 47.58 -18.17
CA GLU A 157 24.41 48.33 -19.07
C GLU A 157 23.62 49.29 -19.97
N ASN A 158 22.49 48.84 -20.52
CA ASN A 158 21.58 49.68 -21.30
C ASN A 158 20.94 50.77 -20.41
N ALA A 159 20.58 50.46 -19.17
CA ALA A 159 20.10 51.44 -18.20
C ALA A 159 21.20 52.44 -17.80
N LYS A 160 22.46 51.99 -17.67
CA LYS A 160 23.62 52.88 -17.48
C LYS A 160 23.90 53.75 -18.70
N GLN A 161 23.84 53.21 -19.92
CA GLN A 161 23.97 53.99 -21.17
C GLN A 161 22.82 54.97 -21.39
N ALA A 162 21.58 54.61 -21.00
CA ALA A 162 20.44 55.51 -21.00
C ALA A 162 20.59 56.63 -19.95
N ASN A 163 21.25 56.35 -18.81
CA ASN A 163 21.55 57.34 -17.79
C ASN A 163 22.74 58.25 -18.17
N ASP A 164 23.77 57.71 -18.83
CA ASP A 164 24.90 58.47 -19.40
C ASP A 164 24.46 59.38 -20.56
N ASN A 165 23.45 58.97 -21.34
CA ASN A 165 22.82 59.83 -22.36
C ASN A 165 21.93 60.94 -21.77
N ASN A 166 21.52 60.83 -20.49
CA ASN A 166 20.74 61.84 -19.77
C ASN A 166 21.57 62.72 -18.82
N LEU A 167 22.90 62.54 -18.76
CA LEU A 167 23.82 63.33 -17.94
C LEU A 167 24.85 64.07 -18.80
N LYS A 168 24.35 64.96 -19.66
CA LYS A 168 25.11 66.13 -20.14
C LYS A 168 24.40 67.41 -19.71
N LEU A 169 24.72 67.89 -18.51
CA LEU A 169 24.68 69.30 -18.11
C LEU A 169 25.59 69.45 -16.85
N PRO A 170 26.26 70.60 -16.66
CA PRO A 170 27.63 70.64 -16.16
C PRO A 170 27.79 70.68 -14.63
N LEU A 171 28.97 70.20 -14.23
CA LEU A 171 29.70 70.36 -12.98
C LEU A 171 29.38 71.61 -12.14
N GLY A 172 29.25 71.39 -10.82
CA GLY A 172 29.30 72.45 -9.81
C GLY A 172 29.59 71.92 -8.40
N ALA A 173 30.81 72.19 -7.95
CA ALA A 173 31.28 72.31 -6.57
C ALA A 173 31.39 71.06 -5.67
N ALA A 174 32.65 70.70 -5.42
CA ALA A 174 33.10 69.88 -4.31
C ALA A 174 32.98 70.62 -2.96
N ALA A 175 32.70 69.86 -1.89
CA ALA A 175 33.15 70.18 -0.54
C ALA A 175 33.22 68.91 0.32
N THR A 176 34.41 68.69 0.87
CA THR A 176 34.85 67.72 1.89
C THR A 176 34.09 67.82 3.21
N ILE A 177 33.99 66.71 3.97
CA ILE A 177 34.26 66.59 5.42
C ILE A 177 34.40 65.09 5.81
N ALA A 178 35.34 64.82 6.71
CA ALA A 178 35.81 63.54 7.23
C ALA A 178 34.83 62.85 8.24
N PRO A 179 35.08 61.59 8.68
CA PRO A 179 34.08 60.76 9.35
C PRO A 179 34.05 60.96 10.87
N LEU A 180 32.87 60.81 11.48
CA LEU A 180 32.69 60.72 12.93
C LEU A 180 32.13 59.36 13.32
N ALA A 181 32.81 58.71 14.26
CA ALA A 181 32.51 57.39 14.80
C ALA A 181 31.17 57.35 15.55
N ALA A 182 30.36 56.33 15.30
CA ALA A 182 29.14 56.04 16.05
C ALA A 182 29.39 54.93 17.08
N GLN A 183 29.07 55.23 18.34
CA GLN A 183 29.16 54.36 19.50
C GLN A 183 28.18 53.19 19.44
N ALA A 184 28.65 52.02 19.87
CA ALA A 184 27.82 50.84 20.10
C ALA A 184 26.90 51.05 21.31
N THR A 185 25.59 50.89 21.10
CA THR A 185 24.61 50.70 22.17
C THR A 185 24.37 49.20 22.36
N ALA A 186 24.53 48.74 23.60
CA ALA A 186 24.31 47.36 23.98
C ALA A 186 22.83 46.97 23.86
N ALA A 187 22.54 45.87 23.18
CA ALA A 187 21.22 45.28 23.10
C ALA A 187 20.85 44.61 24.44
N PRO A 188 19.57 44.62 24.85
CA PRO A 188 19.13 44.00 26.09
C PRO A 188 19.21 42.47 26.00
N THR A 189 19.69 41.84 27.06
CA THR A 189 19.69 40.39 27.27
C THR A 189 18.26 39.84 27.25
N LYS A 190 17.96 38.97 26.27
CA LYS A 190 16.73 38.17 26.25
C LYS A 190 16.75 37.21 27.43
N GLU A 191 15.83 37.38 28.38
CA GLU A 191 15.49 36.33 29.33
C GLU A 191 15.02 35.09 28.55
N GLU A 192 15.74 33.97 28.68
CA GLU A 192 15.33 32.68 28.13
C GLU A 192 14.06 32.21 28.87
N LYS A 193 12.90 32.31 28.20
CA LYS A 193 11.69 31.64 28.65
C LYS A 193 11.99 30.14 28.84
N PRO A 194 11.54 29.50 29.94
CA PRO A 194 11.78 28.08 30.16
C PRO A 194 11.24 27.27 28.97
N ARG A 195 12.11 26.47 28.33
CA ARG A 195 11.76 25.62 27.19
C ARG A 195 10.68 24.62 27.59
N LYS A 196 9.60 24.56 26.82
CA LYS A 196 8.43 23.72 27.11
C LYS A 196 8.80 22.25 26.94
N ALA A 197 8.31 21.38 27.83
CA ALA A 197 8.54 19.94 27.66
C ALA A 197 7.56 19.39 26.61
N LEU A 198 8.08 18.95 25.45
CA LEU A 198 7.27 18.31 24.42
C LEU A 198 7.03 16.83 24.74
N HIS A 199 5.77 16.44 24.81
CA HIS A 199 5.30 15.06 24.75
C HIS A 199 4.75 14.80 23.34
N LEU A 200 5.40 13.88 22.63
CA LEU A 200 4.98 13.45 21.31
C LEU A 200 4.24 12.11 21.44
N GLU A 201 3.01 12.03 20.92
CA GLU A 201 2.29 10.76 20.74
C GLU A 201 2.25 10.41 19.25
N VAL A 202 2.59 9.18 18.90
CA VAL A 202 2.63 8.73 17.50
C VAL A 202 1.86 7.42 17.35
N GLY A 203 0.84 7.41 16.50
CA GLY A 203 0.20 6.20 16.01
C GLY A 203 0.89 5.68 14.75
N LEU A 204 1.39 4.45 14.75
CA LEU A 204 1.92 3.76 13.56
C LEU A 204 0.94 2.68 13.12
N PHE A 205 0.48 2.77 11.87
CA PHE A 205 -0.52 1.91 11.26
C PHE A 205 0.11 1.14 10.10
N LEU A 206 0.40 -0.14 10.31
CA LEU A 206 1.15 -1.00 9.42
C LEU A 206 0.20 -1.99 8.75
N ASP A 207 -0.14 -1.78 7.49
CA ASP A 207 -1.15 -2.59 6.82
C ASP A 207 -0.58 -3.93 6.29
N GLY A 208 -1.48 -4.87 5.99
CA GLY A 208 -1.19 -6.14 5.34
C GLY A 208 -0.97 -6.01 3.83
N THR A 209 -0.21 -6.94 3.27
CA THR A 209 0.11 -7.07 1.83
C THR A 209 -1.12 -7.10 0.93
N LEU A 210 -0.95 -6.59 -0.30
CA LEU A 210 -1.97 -6.45 -1.35
C LEU A 210 -3.06 -5.39 -1.06
N ASN A 211 -3.02 -4.71 0.08
CA ASN A 211 -4.01 -3.69 0.44
C ASN A 211 -3.45 -2.28 0.28
N ASN A 212 -4.01 -1.53 -0.67
CA ASN A 212 -3.72 -0.13 -0.89
C ASN A 212 -4.98 0.57 -1.42
N ALA A 213 -5.37 1.69 -0.83
CA ALA A 213 -6.54 2.47 -1.26
C ALA A 213 -6.48 2.86 -2.75
N GLY A 214 -5.28 3.09 -3.30
CA GLY A 214 -5.10 3.39 -4.73
C GLY A 214 -5.37 2.21 -5.68
N ASN A 215 -5.34 0.96 -5.19
CA ASN A 215 -5.64 -0.22 -6.00
C ASN A 215 -7.15 -0.39 -6.23
N ILE A 216 -7.99 0.10 -5.30
CA ILE A 216 -9.46 0.04 -5.35
C ILE A 216 -10.01 0.88 -6.51
N GLU A 217 -9.49 2.09 -6.66
CA GLU A 217 -9.93 2.99 -7.73
C GLU A 217 -9.55 2.44 -9.11
N MET A 218 -8.35 1.85 -9.22
CA MET A 218 -7.90 1.17 -10.44
C MET A 218 -8.72 -0.09 -10.75
N PHE A 219 -9.11 -0.86 -9.73
CA PHE A 219 -9.98 -2.02 -9.88
C PHE A 219 -11.34 -1.65 -10.44
N ASN A 220 -11.98 -0.63 -9.88
CA ASN A 220 -13.28 -0.16 -10.36
C ASN A 220 -13.21 0.25 -11.83
N GLN A 221 -12.11 0.90 -12.23
CA GLN A 221 -11.86 1.26 -13.62
C GLN A 221 -11.61 0.02 -14.51
N GLU A 222 -10.87 -0.98 -14.02
CA GLU A 222 -10.57 -2.19 -14.78
C GLU A 222 -11.81 -3.09 -14.92
N VAL A 223 -12.62 -3.26 -13.87
CA VAL A 223 -13.92 -3.95 -13.89
C VAL A 223 -14.85 -3.31 -14.92
N GLU A 224 -14.94 -1.98 -14.91
CA GLU A 224 -15.73 -1.23 -15.87
C GLU A 224 -15.24 -1.49 -17.30
N LYS A 225 -13.93 -1.51 -17.53
CA LYS A 225 -13.33 -1.69 -18.85
C LYS A 225 -13.41 -3.13 -19.39
N THR A 226 -13.29 -4.13 -18.53
CA THR A 226 -13.04 -5.54 -18.93
C THR A 226 -14.25 -6.46 -18.78
N CYS A 227 -15.20 -6.11 -17.91
CA CYS A 227 -16.45 -6.85 -17.72
C CYS A 227 -17.67 -5.96 -18.04
N LEU A 228 -17.92 -4.87 -17.31
CA LEU A 228 -19.20 -4.16 -17.41
C LEU A 228 -19.42 -3.48 -18.78
N ALA A 229 -18.41 -2.82 -19.33
CA ALA A 229 -18.54 -2.16 -20.63
C ALA A 229 -18.63 -3.15 -21.80
N PRO A 230 -17.80 -4.22 -21.89
CA PRO A 230 -17.98 -5.28 -22.88
C PRO A 230 -19.34 -5.99 -22.78
N ARG A 231 -19.84 -6.24 -21.56
CA ARG A 231 -21.16 -6.83 -21.32
C ARG A 231 -22.29 -5.92 -21.82
N ARG A 232 -22.25 -4.61 -21.52
CA ARG A 232 -23.22 -3.63 -22.04
C ARG A 232 -23.21 -3.55 -23.58
N ARG A 233 -22.05 -3.81 -24.20
CA ARG A 233 -21.90 -3.89 -25.66
C ARG A 233 -22.26 -5.26 -26.26
N GLY A 234 -22.58 -6.26 -25.42
CA GLY A 234 -22.89 -7.63 -25.86
C GLY A 234 -21.69 -8.43 -26.37
N GLU A 235 -20.47 -7.99 -26.07
CA GLU A 235 -19.21 -8.63 -26.52
C GLU A 235 -18.86 -9.88 -25.70
N ILE A 236 -19.38 -9.97 -24.48
CA ILE A 236 -19.22 -11.11 -23.57
C ILE A 236 -20.57 -11.41 -22.92
N ASP A 237 -20.79 -12.68 -22.59
CA ASP A 237 -21.98 -13.10 -21.84
C ASP A 237 -21.78 -12.93 -20.33
N ASP A 238 -22.87 -13.13 -19.58
CA ASP A 238 -22.89 -12.96 -18.13
C ASP A 238 -21.92 -13.93 -17.43
N ALA A 239 -21.78 -15.15 -17.95
CA ALA A 239 -20.87 -16.17 -17.40
C ALA A 239 -19.39 -15.79 -17.58
N GLU A 240 -19.01 -15.23 -18.72
CA GLU A 240 -17.66 -14.75 -19.00
C GLU A 240 -17.35 -13.46 -18.22
N CYS A 241 -18.34 -12.58 -18.03
CA CYS A 241 -18.21 -11.40 -17.16
C CYS A 241 -18.02 -11.81 -15.70
N GLU A 242 -18.83 -12.75 -15.19
CA GLU A 242 -18.71 -13.33 -13.86
C GLU A 242 -17.33 -13.98 -13.66
N LYS A 243 -16.84 -14.73 -14.65
CA LYS A 243 -15.52 -15.35 -14.59
C LYS A 243 -14.41 -14.30 -14.52
N ARG A 244 -14.49 -13.24 -15.32
CA ARG A 244 -13.53 -12.13 -15.30
C ARG A 244 -13.57 -11.34 -14.00
N LEU A 245 -14.76 -11.09 -13.47
CA LEU A 245 -14.95 -10.48 -12.15
C LEU A 245 -14.33 -11.34 -11.05
N ALA A 246 -14.60 -12.64 -11.03
CA ALA A 246 -14.03 -13.57 -10.05
C ALA A 246 -12.50 -13.58 -10.10
N LEU A 247 -11.91 -13.51 -11.30
CA LEU A 247 -10.46 -13.42 -11.48
C LEU A 247 -9.86 -12.10 -11.02
N MET A 248 -10.56 -10.98 -11.22
CA MET A 248 -10.10 -9.65 -10.78
C MET A 248 -10.30 -9.45 -9.28
N MET A 249 -11.38 -10.00 -8.70
CA MET A 249 -11.64 -10.01 -7.26
C MET A 249 -10.72 -10.97 -6.50
N GLY A 250 -10.17 -12.00 -7.18
CA GLY A 250 -9.11 -12.84 -6.64
C GLY A 250 -7.71 -12.19 -6.62
N GLY A 251 -7.55 -10.96 -7.13
CA GLY A 251 -6.30 -10.18 -7.11
C GLY A 251 -6.35 -8.98 -6.16
N SER A 252 -5.20 -8.33 -5.92
CA SER A 252 -5.02 -7.15 -5.03
C SER A 252 -5.85 -5.90 -5.35
N TYR A 253 -6.62 -5.97 -6.44
CA TYR A 253 -7.41 -4.88 -6.97
C TYR A 253 -8.84 -4.87 -6.37
N GLY A 254 -9.46 -6.02 -6.15
CA GLY A 254 -10.85 -6.10 -5.64
C GLY A 254 -11.04 -5.89 -4.13
N ASN A 255 -9.96 -5.64 -3.39
CA ASN A 255 -10.00 -5.60 -1.92
C ASN A 255 -10.59 -4.30 -1.39
N ALA A 256 -11.52 -4.36 -0.44
CA ALA A 256 -11.93 -3.17 0.32
C ALA A 256 -10.84 -2.68 1.29
N GLU A 257 -11.09 -1.53 1.92
CA GLU A 257 -10.23 -1.01 2.97
C GLU A 257 -10.14 -1.94 4.19
N THR A 258 -8.91 -2.10 4.70
CA THR A 258 -8.63 -2.83 5.94
C THR A 258 -9.06 -2.04 7.17
N ASN A 259 -9.08 -2.70 8.32
CA ASN A 259 -9.30 -2.02 9.59
C ASN A 259 -8.12 -1.13 10.00
N ILE A 260 -6.92 -1.33 9.42
CA ILE A 260 -5.74 -0.51 9.72
C ILE A 260 -5.90 0.90 9.15
N VAL A 261 -6.30 1.02 7.88
CA VAL A 261 -6.55 2.33 7.27
C VAL A 261 -7.74 3.05 7.93
N LYS A 262 -8.78 2.31 8.33
CA LYS A 262 -9.93 2.88 9.06
C LYS A 262 -9.51 3.40 10.43
N LEU A 263 -8.70 2.66 11.19
CA LEU A 263 -8.17 3.12 12.48
C LEU A 263 -7.21 4.30 12.32
N PHE A 264 -6.41 4.33 11.26
CA PHE A 264 -5.56 5.47 10.92
C PHE A 264 -6.39 6.74 10.71
N SER A 265 -7.47 6.65 9.95
CA SER A 265 -8.41 7.77 9.70
C SER A 265 -9.11 8.26 10.97
N LEU A 266 -9.25 7.42 12.00
CA LEU A 266 -9.84 7.78 13.29
C LEU A 266 -8.82 8.38 14.28
N TYR A 267 -7.53 8.40 13.98
CA TYR A 267 -6.52 8.86 14.94
C TYR A 267 -6.43 10.39 14.99
N LYS A 268 -6.62 10.96 16.20
CA LYS A 268 -6.68 12.41 16.40
C LYS A 268 -5.30 13.06 16.34
N GLU A 269 -5.02 13.78 15.25
CA GLU A 269 -3.86 14.66 15.14
C GLU A 269 -4.13 16.06 15.74
N GLU A 270 -4.23 16.13 17.07
CA GLU A 270 -4.44 17.39 17.78
C GLU A 270 -3.18 17.88 18.49
N ASN A 271 -3.03 19.20 18.56
CA ASN A 271 -2.05 19.87 19.41
C ASN A 271 -2.77 20.37 20.66
N SER A 272 -2.33 19.92 21.83
CA SER A 272 -2.86 20.36 23.12
C SER A 272 -1.72 20.65 24.09
N GLY A 273 -2.00 21.26 25.23
CA GLY A 273 -0.98 21.52 26.23
C GLY A 273 -1.21 22.80 27.00
N ASN A 274 -0.35 23.02 27.97
CA ASN A 274 -0.34 24.24 28.79
C ASN A 274 1.04 24.90 28.72
N ASP A 275 1.28 25.88 29.57
CA ASP A 275 2.56 26.62 29.57
C ASP A 275 3.78 25.76 29.93
N ARG A 276 3.60 24.55 30.48
CA ARG A 276 4.68 23.65 30.91
C ARG A 276 4.88 22.43 30.01
N VAL A 277 3.80 21.84 29.52
CA VAL A 277 3.82 20.62 28.69
C VAL A 277 3.05 20.86 27.41
N LEU A 278 3.71 20.60 26.28
CA LEU A 278 3.09 20.61 24.95
C LEU A 278 2.88 19.16 24.53
N VAL A 279 1.65 18.78 24.19
CA VAL A 279 1.32 17.47 23.63
C VAL A 279 1.05 17.65 22.15
N ARG A 280 1.78 16.91 21.32
CA ARG A 280 1.54 16.87 19.88
C ARG A 280 1.32 15.44 19.46
N ARG A 281 0.33 15.23 18.60
CA ARG A 281 -0.03 13.92 18.07
C ARG A 281 0.27 13.86 16.59
N ALA A 282 0.73 12.70 16.15
CA ALA A 282 0.90 12.38 14.74
C ALA A 282 0.48 10.93 14.48
N SER A 283 0.01 10.68 13.28
CA SER A 283 -0.35 9.37 12.77
C SER A 283 0.45 9.08 11.51
N ILE A 284 0.82 7.82 11.33
CA ILE A 284 1.63 7.38 10.20
C ILE A 284 1.06 6.08 9.68
N TYR A 285 0.68 6.12 8.41
CA TYR A 285 0.24 4.96 7.68
C TYR A 285 1.39 4.41 6.83
N SER A 286 1.59 3.10 6.87
CA SER A 286 2.51 2.39 5.99
C SER A 286 1.76 1.28 5.24
N PRO A 287 1.69 1.35 3.90
CA PRO A 287 1.01 0.33 3.11
C PRO A 287 1.71 -1.03 3.24
N GLY A 288 0.99 -2.08 2.88
CA GLY A 288 1.44 -3.46 3.03
C GLY A 288 2.68 -3.85 2.25
N VAL A 289 3.37 -4.88 2.72
CA VAL A 289 4.51 -5.49 2.02
C VAL A 289 4.06 -6.02 0.65
N GLY A 290 4.74 -5.65 -0.43
CA GLY A 290 4.43 -6.15 -1.77
C GLY A 290 3.36 -5.36 -2.54
N THR A 291 2.87 -4.23 -2.03
CA THR A 291 2.00 -3.30 -2.78
C THR A 291 2.84 -2.22 -3.44
N THR A 292 2.80 -2.12 -4.78
CA THR A 292 3.19 -0.88 -5.48
C THR A 292 1.95 -0.30 -6.14
N THR A 293 1.54 0.91 -5.76
CA THR A 293 0.38 1.60 -6.36
C THR A 293 0.51 1.57 -7.89
N GLY A 294 -0.45 0.95 -8.58
CA GLY A 294 -0.47 0.93 -10.04
C GLY A 294 0.19 -0.26 -10.74
N GLN A 295 0.71 -1.26 -10.03
CA GLN A 295 1.28 -2.49 -10.64
C GLN A 295 0.46 -3.73 -10.32
N SER A 296 0.42 -4.69 -11.26
CA SER A 296 -0.21 -5.99 -11.00
C SER A 296 0.68 -6.74 -10.03
N ASP A 297 0.27 -6.75 -8.76
CA ASP A 297 1.01 -7.43 -7.71
C ASP A 297 0.96 -8.94 -7.98
N SER A 298 2.03 -9.45 -8.60
CA SER A 298 2.08 -10.84 -9.03
C SER A 298 2.20 -11.78 -7.84
N LEU A 299 1.36 -12.81 -7.79
CA LEU A 299 1.53 -14.03 -6.99
C LEU A 299 2.94 -14.65 -7.07
N ILE A 300 3.77 -14.22 -8.03
CA ILE A 300 5.17 -14.63 -8.19
C ILE A 300 6.08 -13.93 -7.17
N SER A 301 5.87 -12.65 -6.86
CA SER A 301 6.59 -12.00 -5.73
C SER A 301 6.27 -12.71 -4.42
N SER A 302 5.08 -13.31 -4.37
CA SER A 302 4.58 -14.04 -3.22
C SER A 302 5.23 -15.41 -2.98
N ALA A 303 5.90 -15.95 -3.99
CA ALA A 303 6.63 -17.19 -3.88
C ALA A 303 8.08 -16.97 -3.41
N THR A 304 8.74 -15.89 -3.82
CA THR A 304 10.24 -15.82 -3.87
C THR A 304 11.03 -15.60 -2.56
N GLY A 305 10.44 -15.66 -1.37
CA GLY A 305 11.18 -15.45 -0.10
C GLY A 305 11.60 -14.03 0.22
N LEU A 306 11.12 -13.06 -0.54
CA LEU A 306 11.37 -11.63 -0.33
C LEU A 306 10.48 -11.00 0.75
N TRP A 307 9.62 -11.78 1.39
CA TRP A 307 8.64 -11.30 2.39
C TRP A 307 9.29 -10.69 3.63
N GLY A 308 10.34 -11.32 4.15
CA GLY A 308 11.04 -10.85 5.35
C GLY A 308 11.68 -9.48 5.16
N ALA A 309 12.34 -9.30 4.01
CA ALA A 309 12.92 -8.02 3.60
C ALA A 309 11.86 -6.92 3.45
N GLY A 310 10.66 -7.30 3.00
CA GLY A 310 9.51 -6.40 2.89
C GLY A 310 9.03 -5.84 4.23
N ILE A 311 8.90 -6.69 5.26
CA ILE A 311 8.52 -6.26 6.62
C ILE A 311 9.58 -5.28 7.18
N LEU A 312 10.86 -5.63 7.06
CA LEU A 312 11.95 -4.74 7.49
C LEU A 312 11.88 -3.39 6.80
N LYS A 313 11.61 -3.38 5.49
CA LYS A 313 11.48 -2.15 4.70
C LYS A 313 10.28 -1.31 5.12
N GLN A 314 9.13 -1.94 5.39
CA GLN A 314 7.92 -1.28 5.88
C GLN A 314 8.20 -0.55 7.21
N VAL A 315 8.82 -1.23 8.17
CA VAL A 315 9.19 -0.64 9.47
C VAL A 315 10.19 0.49 9.32
N GLN A 316 11.24 0.33 8.50
CA GLN A 316 12.19 1.40 8.20
C GLN A 316 11.51 2.64 7.61
N ASN A 317 10.60 2.46 6.65
CA ASN A 317 9.87 3.56 6.04
C ASN A 317 8.95 4.26 7.06
N ALA A 318 8.27 3.50 7.93
CA ALA A 318 7.44 4.05 8.99
C ALA A 318 8.26 4.87 10.00
N PHE A 319 9.45 4.41 10.40
CA PHE A 319 10.33 5.17 11.29
C PHE A 319 10.94 6.42 10.64
N LYS A 320 11.26 6.36 9.35
CA LYS A 320 11.66 7.55 8.57
C LYS A 320 10.55 8.61 8.56
N GLU A 321 9.33 8.18 8.30
CA GLU A 321 8.18 9.08 8.31
C GLU A 321 7.91 9.62 9.72
N THR A 322 8.10 8.79 10.76
CA THR A 322 8.01 9.20 12.17
C THR A 322 8.96 10.32 12.47
N THR A 323 10.19 10.16 12.02
CA THR A 323 11.26 11.14 12.21
C THR A 323 10.96 12.44 11.45
N ARG A 324 10.48 12.33 10.21
CA ARG A 324 10.08 13.48 9.39
C ARG A 324 8.95 14.27 10.04
N ARG A 325 7.88 13.60 10.48
CA ARG A 325 6.73 14.19 11.16
C ARG A 325 7.14 14.79 12.50
N ALA A 326 7.92 14.06 13.30
CA ALA A 326 8.47 14.55 14.56
C ALA A 326 9.27 15.84 14.36
N ARG A 327 10.11 15.94 13.32
CA ARG A 327 10.86 17.16 13.02
C ARG A 327 9.96 18.35 12.69
N LEU A 328 8.91 18.13 11.91
CA LEU A 328 7.96 19.18 11.51
C LEU A 328 7.16 19.70 12.71
N ILE A 329 6.70 18.79 13.58
CA ILE A 329 5.87 19.17 14.72
C ILE A 329 6.69 19.56 15.95
N ASN A 330 7.96 19.19 16.08
CA ASN A 330 8.73 19.56 17.26
C ASN A 330 9.07 21.07 17.32
N ASN A 331 9.09 21.78 16.17
CA ASN A 331 9.37 23.23 16.07
C ASN A 331 10.62 23.68 16.86
N GLY A 332 11.65 22.83 16.93
CA GLY A 332 12.90 23.10 17.65
C GLY A 332 12.88 22.85 19.16
N GLU A 333 11.75 22.40 19.74
CA GLU A 333 11.70 21.97 21.14
C GLU A 333 12.48 20.65 21.33
N ARG A 334 12.67 20.21 22.57
CA ARG A 334 13.21 18.86 22.84
C ARG A 334 12.05 17.93 23.16
N ILE A 335 11.98 16.80 22.45
CA ILE A 335 11.05 15.71 22.80
C ILE A 335 11.48 15.11 24.15
N HIS A 336 10.67 15.31 25.18
CA HIS A 336 10.90 14.79 26.51
C HIS A 336 10.32 13.39 26.67
N ARG A 337 9.09 13.19 26.21
CA ARG A 337 8.35 11.94 26.26
C ARG A 337 7.88 11.58 24.85
N LEU A 338 8.05 10.32 24.46
CA LEU A 338 7.50 9.73 23.24
C LEU A 338 6.57 8.58 23.62
N THR A 339 5.31 8.70 23.26
CA THR A 339 4.32 7.63 23.37
C THR A 339 4.04 7.07 21.98
N ILE A 340 4.06 5.74 21.84
CA ILE A 340 3.82 5.07 20.57
C ILE A 340 2.63 4.13 20.72
N ASP A 341 1.70 4.22 19.76
CA ASP A 341 0.62 3.26 19.55
C ASP A 341 0.90 2.53 18.23
N LEU A 342 0.92 1.21 18.27
CA LEU A 342 1.20 0.38 17.09
C LEU A 342 -0.06 -0.38 16.71
N PHE A 343 -0.43 -0.32 15.43
CA PHE A 343 -1.51 -1.11 14.86
C PHE A 343 -0.98 -1.87 13.65
N GLY A 344 -1.40 -3.13 13.50
CA GLY A 344 -1.08 -3.85 12.28
C GLY A 344 -1.97 -5.04 12.00
N PHE A 345 -2.10 -5.38 10.71
CA PHE A 345 -2.88 -6.51 10.23
C PHE A 345 -1.99 -7.49 9.45
N SER A 346 -2.15 -8.80 9.67
CA SER A 346 -1.45 -9.83 8.92
C SER A 346 0.08 -9.69 9.06
N ARG A 347 0.79 -9.52 7.94
CA ARG A 347 2.21 -9.17 7.90
C ARG A 347 2.51 -7.77 8.47
N GLY A 348 1.57 -6.83 8.36
CA GLY A 348 1.66 -5.55 9.05
C GLY A 348 1.61 -5.68 10.57
N ALA A 349 0.91 -6.70 11.10
CA ALA A 349 0.96 -7.03 12.53
C ALA A 349 2.33 -7.61 12.93
N ALA A 350 2.95 -8.43 12.06
CA ALA A 350 4.33 -8.87 12.25
C ALA A 350 5.31 -7.68 12.22
N ALA A 351 5.10 -6.72 11.31
CA ALA A 351 5.84 -5.47 11.26
C ALA A 351 5.64 -4.64 12.54
N ALA A 352 4.43 -4.59 13.10
CA ALA A 352 4.13 -3.90 14.36
C ALA A 352 4.89 -4.53 15.54
N ARG A 353 4.92 -5.87 15.62
CA ARG A 353 5.72 -6.59 16.63
C ARG A 353 7.22 -6.31 16.48
N HIS A 354 7.73 -6.31 15.24
CA HIS A 354 9.12 -5.98 14.95
C HIS A 354 9.45 -4.52 15.31
N ALA A 355 8.58 -3.57 14.95
CA ALA A 355 8.71 -2.17 15.33
C ALA A 355 8.75 -2.00 16.85
N ALA A 356 7.88 -2.71 17.58
CA ALA A 356 7.87 -2.70 19.04
C ALA A 356 9.19 -3.21 19.64
N SER A 357 9.75 -4.29 19.06
CA SER A 357 11.06 -4.82 19.45
C SER A 357 12.17 -3.79 19.23
N GLU A 358 12.22 -3.18 18.04
CA GLU A 358 13.20 -2.15 17.68
C GLU A 358 13.11 -0.90 18.59
N ILE A 359 11.90 -0.46 18.91
CA ILE A 359 11.68 0.63 19.89
C ILE A 359 12.16 0.20 21.29
N GLY A 360 11.92 -1.04 21.66
CA GLY A 360 12.31 -1.63 22.95
C GLY A 360 13.82 -1.68 23.19
N LEU A 361 14.63 -1.68 22.11
CA LEU A 361 16.10 -1.58 22.14
C LEU A 361 16.61 -0.19 22.54
N GLY A 362 15.74 0.82 22.61
CA GLY A 362 16.11 2.17 23.02
C GLY A 362 17.07 2.82 22.02
N GLU A 363 18.15 3.44 22.51
CA GLU A 363 19.12 4.19 21.69
C GLU A 363 19.85 3.35 20.62
N ASN A 364 19.79 2.01 20.73
CA ASN A 364 20.43 1.08 19.81
C ASN A 364 19.51 0.64 18.65
N GLY A 365 18.20 0.85 18.81
CA GLY A 365 17.19 0.43 17.84
C GLY A 365 17.11 1.30 16.60
N LEU A 366 16.39 0.82 15.59
CA LEU A 366 16.23 1.49 14.30
C LEU A 366 15.64 2.91 14.43
N LEU A 367 14.60 3.10 15.26
CA LEU A 367 13.99 4.43 15.44
C LEU A 367 14.99 5.46 15.99
N ALA A 368 15.87 5.05 16.92
CA ALA A 368 16.88 5.93 17.48
C ALA A 368 17.94 6.34 16.45
N ARG A 369 18.26 5.44 15.51
CA ARG A 369 19.16 5.76 14.39
C ARG A 369 18.54 6.80 13.47
N GLU A 370 17.29 6.61 13.06
CA GLU A 370 16.57 7.57 12.22
C GLU A 370 16.45 8.95 12.91
N PHE A 371 16.15 8.99 14.22
CA PHE A 371 16.14 10.24 14.99
C PHE A 371 17.50 10.94 14.97
N ARG A 372 18.57 10.19 15.21
CA ARG A 372 19.95 10.71 15.20
C ARG A 372 20.33 11.30 13.84
N ASP A 373 20.01 10.60 12.77
CA ASP A 373 20.31 11.03 11.39
C ASP A 373 19.54 12.31 11.01
N ALA A 374 18.36 12.53 11.62
CA ALA A 374 17.60 13.77 11.48
C ALA A 374 17.96 14.87 12.49
N GLY A 375 18.95 14.66 13.36
CA GLY A 375 19.36 15.61 14.39
C GLY A 375 18.41 15.73 15.58
N ILE A 376 17.56 14.72 15.80
CA ILE A 376 16.64 14.63 16.94
C ILE A 376 17.31 13.80 18.04
N SER A 377 17.41 14.36 19.24
CA SER A 377 17.89 13.59 20.41
C SER A 377 16.88 12.53 20.82
N TRP A 378 17.36 11.38 21.27
CA TRP A 378 16.49 10.36 21.87
C TRP A 378 15.71 10.94 23.07
N PRO A 379 14.38 10.69 23.15
CA PRO A 379 13.56 11.18 24.26
C PRO A 379 14.01 10.61 25.61
N LYS A 380 13.76 11.35 26.70
CA LYS A 380 14.07 10.86 28.06
C LYS A 380 13.21 9.66 28.44
N GLU A 381 11.99 9.62 27.93
CA GLU A 381 11.03 8.57 28.20
C GLU A 381 10.36 8.13 26.91
N VAL A 382 10.38 6.83 26.65
CA VAL A 382 9.74 6.20 25.49
C VAL A 382 8.83 5.09 25.99
N VAL A 383 7.55 5.16 25.61
CA VAL A 383 6.49 4.25 26.08
C VAL A 383 5.74 3.71 24.88
N ILE A 384 5.64 2.39 24.75
CA ILE A 384 4.69 1.76 23.85
C ILE A 384 3.39 1.59 24.65
N ARG A 385 2.41 2.47 24.41
CA ARG A 385 1.14 2.50 25.15
C ARG A 385 0.23 1.37 24.69
N PHE A 386 0.11 1.16 23.39
CA PHE A 386 -0.81 0.18 22.83
C PHE A 386 -0.21 -0.55 21.64
N VAL A 387 -0.47 -1.85 21.54
CA VAL A 387 -0.16 -2.69 20.37
C VAL A 387 -1.43 -3.43 19.96
N GLY A 388 -2.11 -2.94 18.92
CA GLY A 388 -3.33 -3.52 18.36
C GLY A 388 -3.04 -4.37 17.14
N LEU A 389 -3.17 -5.68 17.26
CA LEU A 389 -2.86 -6.64 16.21
C LEU A 389 -4.14 -7.28 15.68
N PHE A 390 -4.23 -7.37 14.36
CA PHE A 390 -5.22 -8.20 13.66
C PHE A 390 -4.46 -9.37 13.03
N ASP A 391 -4.74 -10.56 13.53
CA ASP A 391 -4.40 -11.84 12.93
C ASP A 391 -2.96 -11.95 12.38
N THR A 392 -1.96 -11.77 13.25
CA THR A 392 -0.54 -11.81 12.90
C THR A 392 -0.11 -13.05 12.12
N VAL A 393 0.39 -12.83 10.91
CA VAL A 393 1.00 -13.85 10.04
C VAL A 393 2.38 -13.36 9.64
N ALA A 394 3.41 -14.15 9.95
CA ALA A 394 4.80 -13.81 9.61
C ALA A 394 5.36 -14.58 8.42
N GLY A 395 4.66 -15.62 7.94
CA GLY A 395 5.17 -16.67 7.07
C GLY A 395 6.15 -16.21 6.00
N ILE A 396 7.40 -16.69 6.12
CA ILE A 396 8.51 -16.43 5.19
C ILE A 396 8.71 -17.69 4.34
N VAL A 397 8.27 -17.68 3.08
CA VAL A 397 8.58 -18.77 2.13
C VAL A 397 9.99 -18.54 1.56
N ASN A 398 11.07 -18.98 2.21
CA ASN A 398 12.42 -18.72 1.70
C ASN A 398 12.86 -19.71 0.59
N ILE A 399 12.35 -19.50 -0.64
CA ILE A 399 12.67 -20.34 -1.81
C ILE A 399 14.18 -20.38 -2.12
N LEU A 400 14.93 -19.30 -1.87
CA LEU A 400 16.35 -19.21 -2.22
C LEU A 400 17.25 -20.10 -1.34
N GLU A 401 16.79 -20.46 -0.13
CA GLU A 401 17.52 -21.36 0.78
C GLU A 401 16.96 -22.79 0.79
N GLY A 402 16.01 -23.11 -0.10
CA GLY A 402 15.36 -24.42 -0.14
C GLY A 402 14.35 -24.65 0.99
N ASP A 403 13.92 -23.58 1.68
CA ASP A 403 12.88 -23.62 2.70
C ASP A 403 11.54 -23.23 2.07
N PHE A 404 10.80 -24.23 1.62
CA PHE A 404 9.54 -24.04 0.91
C PHE A 404 8.33 -23.92 1.84
N SER A 405 8.52 -23.90 3.16
CA SER A 405 7.42 -23.83 4.13
C SER A 405 7.19 -22.38 4.57
N ALA A 406 6.00 -21.85 4.28
CA ALA A 406 5.52 -20.60 4.89
C ALA A 406 5.13 -20.76 6.38
N SER A 407 5.14 -22.00 6.86
CA SER A 407 4.63 -22.45 8.16
C SER A 407 5.74 -22.75 9.17
N ASN A 408 6.99 -22.45 8.82
CA ASN A 408 8.11 -22.63 9.73
C ASN A 408 8.18 -21.46 10.75
N ASN A 409 8.88 -21.70 11.86
CA ASN A 409 9.11 -20.68 12.89
C ASN A 409 10.35 -19.80 12.62
N LYS A 410 10.98 -19.92 11.44
CA LYS A 410 12.21 -19.19 11.12
C LYS A 410 11.86 -17.81 10.59
N THR A 411 11.89 -16.84 11.49
CA THR A 411 11.42 -15.48 11.20
C THR A 411 12.56 -14.48 11.14
N THR A 412 13.80 -14.88 11.44
CA THR A 412 15.01 -14.06 11.29
C THR A 412 15.12 -13.46 9.88
N PRO A 413 15.39 -12.16 9.72
CA PRO A 413 15.76 -11.16 10.74
C PRO A 413 14.60 -10.42 11.44
N ILE A 414 13.35 -10.87 11.31
CA ILE A 414 12.16 -10.24 11.90
C ILE A 414 11.96 -10.71 13.33
N ALA A 415 12.22 -9.82 14.29
CA ALA A 415 11.93 -10.06 15.69
C ALA A 415 10.40 -10.01 15.97
N LEU A 416 9.78 -11.18 16.15
CA LEU A 416 8.34 -11.28 16.48
C LEU A 416 8.06 -11.32 17.98
N TYR A 417 9.05 -11.60 18.81
CA TYR A 417 8.83 -11.64 20.26
C TYR A 417 8.38 -10.26 20.78
N LEU A 418 7.17 -10.20 21.33
CA LEU A 418 6.65 -9.01 21.98
C LEU A 418 6.93 -9.09 23.47
N ASN A 419 7.85 -8.25 23.94
CA ASN A 419 8.27 -8.24 25.35
C ASN A 419 7.23 -7.53 26.23
N PRO A 420 6.56 -8.22 27.17
CA PRO A 420 5.52 -7.63 28.01
C PRO A 420 6.04 -6.53 28.93
N ARG A 421 7.35 -6.46 29.20
CA ARG A 421 7.95 -5.38 30.01
C ARG A 421 8.13 -4.06 29.25
N LYS A 422 7.99 -4.07 27.92
CA LYS A 422 8.22 -2.90 27.05
C LYS A 422 6.92 -2.31 26.51
N VAL A 423 5.79 -2.98 26.71
CA VAL A 423 4.48 -2.63 26.17
C VAL A 423 3.48 -2.50 27.32
N GLN A 424 2.69 -1.42 27.35
CA GLN A 424 1.69 -1.24 28.41
C GLN A 424 0.42 -2.06 28.17
N THR A 425 -0.04 -2.18 26.92
CA THR A 425 -1.17 -3.04 26.56
C THR A 425 -0.97 -3.61 25.16
N ALA A 426 -1.19 -4.91 24.98
CA ALA A 426 -1.25 -5.53 23.66
C ALA A 426 -2.56 -6.29 23.49
N ILE A 427 -3.28 -6.03 22.40
CA ILE A 427 -4.53 -6.69 22.05
C ILE A 427 -4.34 -7.34 20.70
N HIS A 428 -4.68 -8.63 20.58
CA HIS A 428 -4.61 -9.35 19.32
C HIS A 428 -5.95 -10.02 19.01
N LEU A 429 -6.65 -9.52 17.98
CA LEU A 429 -7.86 -10.17 17.45
C LEU A 429 -7.44 -11.23 16.44
N THR A 430 -7.87 -12.48 16.63
CA THR A 430 -7.49 -13.63 15.80
C THR A 430 -8.69 -14.25 15.10
N ALA A 431 -8.44 -14.78 13.90
CA ALA A 431 -9.43 -15.49 13.09
C ALA A 431 -9.56 -16.96 13.53
N SER A 432 -10.77 -17.36 13.92
CA SER A 432 -11.05 -18.73 14.38
C SER A 432 -11.29 -19.71 13.23
N ASP A 433 -11.78 -19.22 12.10
CA ASP A 433 -12.11 -20.02 10.92
C ASP A 433 -11.00 -19.94 9.83
N GLU A 434 -9.81 -19.43 10.18
CA GLU A 434 -8.65 -19.41 9.29
C GLU A 434 -7.84 -20.70 9.41
N CYS A 435 -7.77 -21.51 8.36
CA CYS A 435 -7.05 -22.78 8.38
C CYS A 435 -6.06 -22.99 7.24
N ARG A 436 -5.78 -21.97 6.41
CA ARG A 436 -4.78 -22.05 5.35
C ARG A 436 -3.40 -22.32 5.93
N GLU A 437 -2.67 -23.23 5.30
CA GLU A 437 -1.32 -23.60 5.71
C GLU A 437 -0.37 -22.39 5.72
N THR A 438 -0.49 -21.53 4.70
CA THR A 438 0.36 -20.34 4.53
C THR A 438 0.01 -19.17 5.47
N PHE A 439 -1.07 -19.27 6.27
CA PHE A 439 -1.57 -18.24 7.19
C PHE A 439 -1.43 -18.66 8.66
N SER A 440 -0.27 -19.23 8.99
CA SER A 440 0.10 -19.62 10.35
C SER A 440 0.07 -18.43 11.32
N LEU A 441 -0.67 -18.58 12.41
CA LEU A 441 -0.85 -17.55 13.43
C LEU A 441 0.42 -17.40 14.25
N ASN A 442 0.87 -16.17 14.46
CA ASN A 442 1.87 -15.86 15.48
C ASN A 442 1.13 -15.32 16.70
N SER A 443 0.95 -16.16 17.71
CA SER A 443 0.20 -15.87 18.93
C SER A 443 0.96 -14.90 19.85
N LEU A 444 0.23 -14.26 20.77
CA LEU A 444 0.78 -13.55 21.94
C LEU A 444 1.03 -14.48 23.13
N ARG A 445 0.51 -15.71 23.11
CA ARG A 445 0.69 -16.71 24.16
C ARG A 445 2.09 -17.28 24.16
N SER A 446 2.64 -17.50 25.34
CA SER A 446 3.92 -18.22 25.49
C SER A 446 3.78 -19.70 25.12
N ALA A 447 4.90 -20.42 25.04
CA ALA A 447 4.93 -21.83 24.64
C ALA A 447 4.12 -22.75 25.58
N ASP A 448 3.90 -22.33 26.83
CA ASP A 448 3.05 -23.01 27.82
C ASP A 448 1.57 -22.61 27.73
N GLY A 449 1.19 -21.76 26.76
CA GLY A 449 -0.16 -21.26 26.56
C GLY A 449 -0.55 -20.08 27.46
N SER A 450 0.33 -19.67 28.38
CA SER A 450 0.10 -18.53 29.28
C SER A 450 0.15 -17.20 28.53
N LEU A 451 -0.49 -16.18 29.10
CA LEU A 451 -0.64 -14.87 28.50
C LEU A 451 -0.34 -13.82 29.59
N PRO A 452 0.58 -12.86 29.36
CA PRO A 452 0.86 -11.80 30.34
C PRO A 452 -0.37 -10.95 30.66
N ASP A 453 -0.48 -10.45 31.89
CA ASP A 453 -1.65 -9.66 32.36
C ASP A 453 -1.96 -8.42 31.50
N ASN A 454 -0.93 -7.84 30.89
CA ASN A 454 -1.06 -6.67 30.03
C ASN A 454 -1.37 -7.01 28.56
N PHE A 455 -1.45 -8.29 28.22
CA PHE A 455 -1.74 -8.78 26.88
C PHE A 455 -3.13 -9.44 26.86
N ARG A 456 -3.82 -9.37 25.74
CA ARG A 456 -5.04 -10.13 25.47
C ARG A 456 -5.02 -10.65 24.04
N GLU A 457 -5.38 -11.91 23.87
CA GLU A 457 -5.62 -12.52 22.56
C GLU A 457 -7.07 -12.97 22.53
N ILE A 458 -7.82 -12.50 21.54
CA ILE A 458 -9.27 -12.66 21.45
C ILE A 458 -9.61 -13.32 20.11
N ALA A 459 -10.17 -14.53 20.18
CA ALA A 459 -10.60 -15.28 19.01
C ALA A 459 -12.01 -14.82 18.58
N LEU A 460 -12.15 -14.39 17.33
CA LEU A 460 -13.42 -14.02 16.73
C LEU A 460 -13.79 -15.02 15.61
N PRO A 461 -15.08 -15.30 15.39
CA PRO A 461 -15.49 -16.11 14.24
C PRO A 461 -15.18 -15.33 12.96
N GLY A 462 -14.78 -16.02 11.91
CA GLY A 462 -14.32 -15.44 10.64
C GLY A 462 -12.94 -15.91 10.20
N ALA A 463 -12.67 -15.75 8.91
CA ALA A 463 -11.35 -15.95 8.32
C ALA A 463 -10.46 -14.70 8.48
N HIS A 464 -9.23 -14.78 7.98
CA HIS A 464 -8.20 -13.74 8.14
C HIS A 464 -8.68 -12.30 7.85
N SER A 465 -9.26 -12.07 6.66
CA SER A 465 -9.73 -10.75 6.23
C SER A 465 -11.14 -10.42 6.72
N ASP A 466 -11.88 -11.39 7.28
CA ASP A 466 -13.11 -11.12 8.03
C ASP A 466 -12.79 -10.39 9.34
N ILE A 467 -11.59 -10.62 9.92
CA ILE A 467 -11.13 -9.95 11.13
C ILE A 467 -10.37 -8.66 10.83
N GLY A 468 -9.44 -8.72 9.88
CA GLY A 468 -8.58 -7.58 9.52
C GLY A 468 -9.19 -6.58 8.52
N GLY A 469 -10.28 -6.96 7.84
CA GLY A 469 -10.81 -6.23 6.70
C GLY A 469 -10.09 -6.58 5.39
N GLY A 470 -10.65 -6.12 4.27
CA GLY A 470 -10.13 -6.41 2.93
C GLY A 470 -11.17 -7.00 1.98
N TYR A 471 -12.26 -7.61 2.49
CA TYR A 471 -13.33 -8.12 1.63
C TYR A 471 -14.27 -7.00 1.16
N PRO A 472 -14.71 -7.00 -0.12
CA PRO A 472 -15.70 -6.05 -0.63
C PRO A 472 -17.05 -6.19 0.07
N GLU A 473 -17.88 -5.14 0.00
CA GLU A 473 -19.24 -5.17 0.58
C GLU A 473 -20.11 -6.26 -0.05
N VAL A 474 -19.83 -6.64 -1.29
CA VAL A 474 -20.45 -7.77 -1.97
C VAL A 474 -19.35 -8.60 -2.60
N ASP A 475 -19.28 -9.86 -2.22
CA ASP A 475 -18.32 -10.83 -2.78
C ASP A 475 -19.07 -12.05 -3.36
N LEU A 476 -18.56 -12.59 -4.46
CA LEU A 476 -19.04 -13.83 -5.08
C LEU A 476 -17.97 -14.91 -4.85
N GLU A 477 -18.20 -15.71 -3.82
CA GLU A 477 -17.30 -16.78 -3.45
C GLU A 477 -17.56 -18.01 -4.32
N HIS A 478 -16.52 -18.46 -5.03
CA HIS A 478 -16.49 -19.74 -5.74
C HIS A 478 -15.26 -20.51 -5.30
N VAL A 479 -15.45 -21.54 -4.48
CA VAL A 479 -14.36 -22.31 -3.86
C VAL A 479 -14.49 -23.79 -4.15
N GLN A 480 -13.37 -24.41 -4.51
CA GLN A 480 -13.19 -25.84 -4.58
C GLN A 480 -12.80 -26.34 -3.18
N LEU A 481 -13.67 -27.13 -2.56
CA LEU A 481 -13.55 -27.51 -1.14
C LEU A 481 -12.65 -28.73 -0.92
N ALA A 482 -12.36 -29.48 -1.98
CA ALA A 482 -11.52 -30.68 -1.95
C ALA A 482 -10.60 -30.72 -3.17
N ARG A 483 -9.55 -31.54 -3.14
CA ARG A 483 -8.76 -31.80 -4.34
C ARG A 483 -9.66 -32.43 -5.42
N LYS A 484 -9.53 -31.94 -6.65
CA LYS A 484 -10.17 -32.52 -7.83
C LYS A 484 -9.74 -33.98 -7.98
N LEU A 485 -10.70 -34.88 -8.15
CA LEU A 485 -10.45 -36.29 -8.42
C LEU A 485 -10.75 -36.59 -9.88
N SER A 486 -9.94 -37.42 -10.53
CA SER A 486 -10.06 -37.70 -11.96
C SER A 486 -10.16 -39.19 -12.23
N ILE A 487 -11.13 -39.56 -13.07
CA ILE A 487 -11.36 -40.92 -13.55
C ILE A 487 -11.03 -40.93 -15.05
N SER A 488 -10.23 -41.90 -15.51
CA SER A 488 -9.79 -41.99 -16.91
C SER A 488 -9.75 -43.41 -17.46
N ASP A 489 -10.55 -44.30 -16.88
CA ASP A 489 -10.72 -45.69 -17.32
C ASP A 489 -12.22 -45.99 -17.54
N GLY A 490 -12.61 -47.25 -17.76
CA GLY A 490 -14.01 -47.61 -18.03
C GLY A 490 -15.02 -47.17 -16.97
N ARG A 491 -14.58 -46.76 -15.77
CA ARG A 491 -15.45 -46.19 -14.73
C ARG A 491 -16.00 -44.81 -15.10
N THR A 492 -15.50 -44.16 -16.16
CA THR A 492 -16.05 -42.89 -16.68
C THR A 492 -17.51 -43.00 -17.14
N GLU A 493 -18.00 -44.21 -17.45
CA GLU A 493 -19.42 -44.45 -17.79
C GLU A 493 -20.35 -44.33 -16.56
N HIS A 494 -19.82 -44.60 -15.37
CA HIS A 494 -20.57 -44.60 -14.11
C HIS A 494 -19.78 -43.91 -12.97
N PRO A 495 -19.44 -42.61 -13.12
CA PRO A 495 -18.54 -41.92 -12.20
C PRO A 495 -19.12 -41.81 -10.78
N ARG A 496 -20.44 -41.86 -10.62
CA ARG A 496 -21.11 -41.84 -9.30
C ARG A 496 -21.04 -43.16 -8.53
N SER A 497 -20.56 -44.23 -9.15
CA SER A 497 -20.41 -45.56 -8.53
C SER A 497 -18.96 -45.84 -8.13
N THR A 498 -18.09 -44.82 -8.12
CA THR A 498 -16.67 -44.99 -7.83
C THR A 498 -16.30 -44.50 -6.43
N LEU A 499 -15.17 -45.01 -5.93
CA LEU A 499 -14.61 -44.58 -4.63
C LEU A 499 -14.30 -43.07 -4.61
N GLU A 500 -13.92 -42.49 -5.74
CA GLU A 500 -13.68 -41.06 -5.86
C GLU A 500 -14.96 -40.25 -5.57
N TRP A 501 -16.11 -40.70 -6.07
CA TRP A 501 -17.40 -40.08 -5.76
C TRP A 501 -17.78 -40.24 -4.29
N ASP A 502 -17.65 -41.46 -3.74
CA ASP A 502 -17.98 -41.73 -2.33
C ASP A 502 -17.12 -40.87 -1.37
N ASN A 503 -15.82 -40.71 -1.67
CA ASN A 503 -14.92 -39.86 -0.91
C ASN A 503 -15.34 -38.38 -0.92
N LEU A 504 -15.73 -37.86 -2.09
CA LEU A 504 -16.23 -36.48 -2.19
C LEU A 504 -17.61 -36.34 -1.56
N LYS A 505 -18.45 -37.38 -1.59
CA LYS A 505 -19.78 -37.36 -0.98
C LYS A 505 -19.69 -37.29 0.54
N MET A 506 -18.75 -38.01 1.15
CA MET A 506 -18.47 -37.91 2.59
C MET A 506 -18.03 -36.50 2.99
N GLN A 507 -17.18 -35.86 2.17
CA GLN A 507 -16.77 -34.48 2.40
C GLN A 507 -17.93 -33.49 2.19
N LEU A 508 -18.75 -33.69 1.17
CA LEU A 508 -19.96 -32.89 0.94
C LEU A 508 -20.91 -32.95 2.14
N ASP A 509 -21.18 -34.14 2.68
CA ASP A 509 -22.07 -34.31 3.82
C ASP A 509 -21.52 -33.62 5.08
N LYS A 510 -20.19 -33.66 5.27
CA LYS A 510 -19.51 -32.89 6.32
C LYS A 510 -19.72 -31.38 6.15
N VAL A 511 -19.44 -30.82 4.97
CA VAL A 511 -19.58 -29.37 4.73
C VAL A 511 -21.04 -28.92 4.81
N ILE A 512 -21.99 -29.75 4.38
CA ILE A 512 -23.42 -29.48 4.59
C ILE A 512 -23.75 -29.40 6.09
N SER A 513 -23.21 -30.31 6.90
CA SER A 513 -23.44 -30.31 8.36
C SER A 513 -22.83 -29.10 9.07
N GLU A 514 -21.79 -28.48 8.50
CA GLU A 514 -21.16 -27.28 9.03
C GLU A 514 -21.98 -25.99 8.80
N GLY A 515 -22.98 -26.05 7.90
CA GLY A 515 -23.99 -25.00 7.72
C GLY A 515 -23.54 -23.79 6.90
N TRP A 516 -22.56 -23.93 6.00
CA TRP A 516 -22.04 -22.85 5.15
C TRP A 516 -23.05 -22.25 4.17
N VAL A 517 -24.05 -23.05 3.75
CA VAL A 517 -25.16 -22.61 2.90
C VAL A 517 -26.47 -22.95 3.62
N GLY A 518 -27.39 -21.99 3.71
CA GLY A 518 -28.63 -22.16 4.45
C GLY A 518 -29.62 -21.01 4.29
N GLU A 519 -30.47 -20.80 5.29
CA GLU A 519 -31.58 -19.84 5.24
C GLU A 519 -31.13 -18.38 5.12
N HIS A 520 -29.97 -18.04 5.68
CA HIS A 520 -29.41 -16.69 5.64
C HIS A 520 -28.58 -16.43 4.38
N SER A 521 -28.33 -17.44 3.55
CA SER A 521 -27.56 -17.26 2.31
C SER A 521 -28.29 -16.30 1.36
N ILE A 522 -27.51 -15.41 0.74
CA ILE A 522 -28.05 -14.37 -0.15
C ILE A 522 -28.53 -15.03 -1.45
N LYS A 523 -29.81 -14.82 -1.79
CA LYS A 523 -30.39 -15.22 -3.06
C LYS A 523 -30.24 -14.05 -4.04
N SER A 524 -29.35 -14.18 -5.01
CA SER A 524 -29.02 -13.11 -5.94
C SER A 524 -29.70 -13.30 -7.28
N ALA A 525 -30.26 -12.23 -7.84
CA ALA A 525 -30.79 -12.24 -9.20
C ALA A 525 -29.67 -12.34 -10.26
N THR A 526 -28.46 -11.89 -9.92
CA THR A 526 -27.28 -11.89 -10.81
C THR A 526 -26.24 -12.94 -10.43
N GLY A 527 -26.10 -13.31 -9.15
CA GLY A 527 -25.12 -14.30 -8.66
C GLY A 527 -25.64 -15.74 -8.55
N GLY A 528 -26.88 -15.99 -8.95
CA GLY A 528 -27.53 -17.30 -8.87
C GLY A 528 -27.96 -17.70 -7.45
N THR A 529 -28.50 -18.91 -7.34
CA THR A 529 -28.83 -19.53 -6.04
C THR A 529 -27.57 -20.09 -5.38
N PRO A 530 -27.39 -19.91 -4.06
CA PRO A 530 -26.34 -20.57 -3.31
C PRO A 530 -26.29 -22.07 -3.60
N TYR A 531 -25.11 -22.58 -3.91
CA TYR A 531 -24.90 -23.95 -4.34
C TYR A 531 -23.73 -24.58 -3.58
N ILE A 532 -23.91 -25.84 -3.22
CA ILE A 532 -22.86 -26.72 -2.74
C ILE A 532 -23.10 -28.11 -3.32
N GLY A 533 -22.09 -28.71 -3.95
CA GLY A 533 -22.24 -30.02 -4.56
C GLY A 533 -21.05 -30.50 -5.36
N ILE A 534 -21.17 -31.72 -5.88
CA ILE A 534 -20.16 -32.36 -6.73
C ILE A 534 -20.54 -32.13 -8.18
N LYS A 535 -19.65 -31.48 -8.93
CA LYS A 535 -19.76 -31.25 -10.37
C LYS A 535 -18.93 -32.28 -11.13
N GLU A 536 -19.49 -32.75 -12.23
CA GLU A 536 -18.84 -33.67 -13.16
C GLU A 536 -18.40 -32.87 -14.41
N ALA A 537 -17.10 -32.87 -14.70
CA ALA A 537 -16.54 -32.26 -15.90
C ALA A 537 -16.00 -33.35 -16.83
N ILE A 538 -16.75 -33.64 -17.90
CA ILE A 538 -16.49 -34.74 -18.82
C ILE A 538 -15.63 -34.25 -20.00
N ARG A 539 -14.57 -34.99 -20.31
CA ARG A 539 -13.74 -34.83 -21.50
C ARG A 539 -13.73 -36.13 -22.28
N HIS A 540 -14.15 -36.10 -23.54
CA HIS A 540 -14.23 -37.31 -24.37
C HIS A 540 -12.87 -37.85 -24.86
N HIS A 541 -11.77 -37.14 -24.59
CA HIS A 541 -10.42 -37.54 -24.95
C HIS A 541 -9.52 -37.67 -23.70
N PRO A 542 -8.59 -38.64 -23.67
CA PRO A 542 -8.25 -39.58 -24.75
C PRO A 542 -9.23 -40.76 -24.86
N SER A 543 -9.45 -41.24 -26.10
CA SER A 543 -10.23 -42.46 -26.39
C SER A 543 -9.55 -43.71 -25.79
N PRO A 544 -10.27 -44.77 -25.37
CA PRO A 544 -11.72 -45.00 -25.52
C PRO A 544 -12.59 -44.45 -24.39
N TYR A 545 -12.02 -44.13 -23.22
CA TYR A 545 -12.80 -43.84 -22.01
C TYR A 545 -12.93 -42.34 -21.68
N GLY A 546 -12.11 -41.48 -22.29
CA GLY A 546 -12.06 -40.06 -21.94
C GLY A 546 -11.52 -39.83 -20.52
N ARG A 547 -11.98 -38.73 -19.91
CA ARG A 547 -11.69 -38.35 -18.52
C ARG A 547 -12.91 -37.69 -17.90
N VAL A 548 -13.26 -38.07 -16.67
CA VAL A 548 -14.27 -37.39 -15.85
C VAL A 548 -13.57 -36.79 -14.64
N ASP A 549 -13.63 -35.47 -14.52
CA ASP A 549 -13.15 -34.75 -13.35
C ASP A 549 -14.32 -34.51 -12.39
N LEU A 550 -14.16 -34.95 -11.14
CA LEU A 550 -15.08 -34.73 -10.04
C LEU A 550 -14.58 -33.57 -9.17
N ILE A 551 -15.42 -32.55 -9.02
CA ILE A 551 -15.07 -31.29 -8.37
C ILE A 551 -16.12 -30.99 -7.30
N LEU A 552 -15.71 -31.02 -6.03
CA LEU A 552 -16.55 -30.52 -4.93
C LEU A 552 -16.39 -29.01 -4.83
N GLU A 553 -17.45 -28.27 -5.14
CA GLU A 553 -17.44 -26.80 -5.14
C GLU A 553 -18.59 -26.21 -4.34
N MET A 554 -18.35 -25.00 -3.84
CA MET A 554 -19.35 -24.13 -3.23
C MET A 554 -19.36 -22.78 -3.95
N ARG A 555 -20.57 -22.28 -4.23
CA ARG A 555 -20.80 -20.99 -4.88
C ARG A 555 -21.86 -20.21 -4.09
N ARG A 556 -21.51 -19.03 -3.59
CA ARG A 556 -22.43 -18.19 -2.81
C ARG A 556 -22.03 -16.72 -2.86
N GLN A 557 -22.99 -15.84 -2.57
CA GLN A 557 -22.73 -14.42 -2.39
C GLN A 557 -22.60 -14.10 -0.90
N LEU A 558 -21.57 -13.32 -0.57
CA LEU A 558 -21.21 -12.90 0.79
C LEU A 558 -21.10 -11.38 0.87
N ARG A 559 -20.89 -10.88 2.10
CA ARG A 559 -20.62 -9.47 2.37
C ARG A 559 -19.45 -9.28 3.33
N GLY A 560 -18.61 -8.28 3.08
CA GLY A 560 -17.38 -8.00 3.85
C GLY A 560 -17.54 -7.11 5.08
N GLU A 561 -18.75 -6.63 5.42
CA GLU A 561 -18.92 -5.63 6.49
C GLU A 561 -18.77 -6.20 7.90
N TYR A 562 -18.70 -7.52 8.07
CA TYR A 562 -18.45 -8.13 9.38
C TYR A 562 -17.10 -7.70 9.99
N SER A 563 -16.11 -7.40 9.15
CA SER A 563 -14.83 -6.81 9.59
C SER A 563 -14.98 -5.51 10.39
N ARG A 564 -16.10 -4.78 10.22
CA ARG A 564 -16.41 -3.57 11.01
C ARG A 564 -16.65 -3.88 12.49
N ILE A 565 -16.99 -5.11 12.86
CA ILE A 565 -17.06 -5.54 14.27
C ILE A 565 -15.65 -5.56 14.87
N GLY A 566 -14.68 -6.20 14.20
CA GLY A 566 -13.29 -6.22 14.63
C GLY A 566 -12.69 -4.82 14.78
N LEU A 567 -13.02 -3.91 13.84
CA LEU A 567 -12.66 -2.49 13.92
C LEU A 567 -13.15 -1.84 15.23
N ARG A 568 -14.45 -1.96 15.51
CA ARG A 568 -15.09 -1.33 16.68
C ARG A 568 -14.59 -1.91 18.00
N LEU A 569 -14.39 -3.22 18.06
CA LEU A 569 -13.82 -3.90 19.24
C LEU A 569 -12.39 -3.41 19.51
N MET A 570 -11.52 -3.40 18.50
CA MET A 570 -10.15 -2.91 18.66
C MET A 570 -10.12 -1.44 19.08
N GLN A 571 -10.97 -0.62 18.47
CA GLN A 571 -11.07 0.80 18.77
C GLN A 571 -11.54 1.05 20.21
N ALA A 572 -12.57 0.34 20.68
CA ALA A 572 -13.03 0.42 22.08
C ALA A 572 -11.92 0.04 23.07
N LEU A 573 -11.21 -1.07 22.83
CA LEU A 573 -10.10 -1.52 23.66
C LEU A 573 -8.92 -0.54 23.64
N ALA A 574 -8.61 0.05 22.49
CA ALA A 574 -7.58 1.09 22.35
C ALA A 574 -7.96 2.36 23.13
N ILE A 575 -9.22 2.78 23.08
CA ILE A 575 -9.72 3.94 23.85
C ILE A 575 -9.64 3.68 25.36
N GLN A 576 -9.96 2.47 25.83
CA GLN A 576 -9.75 2.08 27.25
C GLN A 576 -8.27 2.23 27.66
N SER A 577 -7.35 1.93 26.74
CA SER A 577 -5.90 2.15 26.90
C SER A 577 -5.44 3.60 26.63
N LYS A 578 -6.38 4.55 26.49
CA LYS A 578 -6.12 5.99 26.27
C LYS A 578 -5.48 6.33 24.93
N VAL A 579 -5.67 5.50 23.91
CA VAL A 579 -5.30 5.83 22.52
C VAL A 579 -6.28 6.90 21.99
N PRO A 580 -5.81 7.97 21.34
CA PRO A 580 -6.64 9.09 20.92
C PRO A 580 -7.36 8.80 19.59
N LEU A 581 -8.39 7.95 19.63
CA LEU A 581 -9.23 7.62 18.48
C LEU A 581 -10.60 8.33 18.56
N ASP A 582 -11.14 8.72 17.42
CA ASP A 582 -12.54 9.15 17.24
C ASP A 582 -13.52 7.98 17.20
N ASP A 583 -14.81 8.27 17.39
CA ASP A 583 -15.90 7.30 17.23
C ASP A 583 -15.98 6.86 15.76
N PRO A 584 -16.17 5.56 15.44
CA PRO A 584 -16.27 5.12 14.07
C PRO A 584 -17.51 5.70 13.36
N SER A 585 -18.53 6.18 14.09
CA SER A 585 -19.67 6.89 13.50
C SER A 585 -19.28 8.09 12.66
N GLU A 586 -18.09 8.67 12.88
CA GLU A 586 -17.55 9.80 12.11
C GLU A 586 -17.08 9.40 10.69
N LEU A 587 -16.88 8.11 10.39
CA LEU A 587 -16.46 7.60 9.08
C LEU A 587 -17.66 7.26 8.17
N GLU A 588 -18.57 8.21 7.94
CA GLU A 588 -19.84 8.04 7.20
C GLU A 588 -19.79 6.98 6.07
N HIS A 589 -20.81 6.10 6.01
CA HIS A 589 -20.96 4.94 5.11
C HIS A 589 -19.91 3.80 5.24
N GLN A 590 -18.63 4.09 5.47
CA GLN A 590 -17.54 3.09 5.46
C GLN A 590 -17.43 2.27 6.75
N SER A 591 -17.96 2.79 7.86
CA SER A 591 -17.94 2.16 9.19
C SER A 591 -19.31 1.71 9.70
N ALA A 592 -20.39 1.99 8.95
CA ALA A 592 -21.75 1.72 9.39
C ALA A 592 -21.99 0.21 9.51
N LEU A 593 -22.50 -0.25 10.65
CA LEU A 593 -22.88 -1.65 10.81
C LEU A 593 -24.27 -1.87 10.19
N PRO A 594 -24.43 -2.89 9.33
CA PRO A 594 -25.74 -3.41 8.96
C PRO A 594 -26.58 -3.72 10.21
N ASP A 595 -27.90 -3.51 10.13
CA ASP A 595 -28.80 -3.68 11.28
C ASP A 595 -28.66 -5.06 11.94
N GLU A 596 -28.52 -6.12 11.13
CA GLU A 596 -28.37 -7.49 11.61
C GLU A 596 -27.02 -7.78 12.30
N LEU A 597 -26.00 -6.95 12.08
CA LEU A 597 -24.72 -7.05 12.79
C LEU A 597 -24.69 -6.23 14.08
N ARG A 598 -25.67 -5.35 14.33
CA ARG A 598 -25.68 -4.49 15.53
C ARG A 598 -25.85 -5.29 16.81
N ASP A 599 -26.73 -6.28 16.81
CA ASP A 599 -26.95 -7.10 18.00
C ASP A 599 -25.75 -8.02 18.28
N ILE A 600 -25.18 -8.62 17.23
CA ILE A 600 -23.92 -9.38 17.31
C ILE A 600 -22.80 -8.51 17.88
N HIS A 601 -22.62 -7.30 17.35
CA HIS A 601 -21.64 -6.35 17.87
C HIS A 601 -21.88 -6.04 19.34
N ARG A 602 -23.12 -5.75 19.75
CA ARG A 602 -23.48 -5.48 21.16
C ARG A 602 -23.07 -6.64 22.06
N ILE A 603 -23.43 -7.88 21.69
CA ILE A 603 -23.13 -9.10 22.47
C ILE A 603 -21.60 -9.31 22.58
N LEU A 604 -20.87 -9.16 21.47
CA LEU A 604 -19.42 -9.30 21.46
C LEU A 604 -18.73 -8.17 22.25
N SER A 605 -19.21 -6.94 22.14
CA SER A 605 -18.70 -5.81 22.92
C SER A 605 -18.87 -6.04 24.42
N GLU A 606 -20.07 -6.45 24.87
CA GLU A 606 -20.32 -6.76 26.29
C GLU A 606 -19.35 -7.83 26.81
N GLN A 607 -19.25 -8.96 26.11
CA GLN A 607 -18.35 -10.06 26.51
C GLN A 607 -16.87 -9.68 26.48
N ILE A 608 -16.42 -8.93 25.47
CA ILE A 608 -14.98 -8.67 25.26
C ILE A 608 -14.51 -7.41 25.98
N VAL A 609 -15.26 -6.32 25.86
CA VAL A 609 -14.87 -4.99 26.31
C VAL A 609 -15.25 -4.77 27.78
N ASP A 610 -16.42 -5.26 28.20
CA ASP A 610 -16.93 -5.06 29.56
C ASP A 610 -16.55 -6.23 30.49
N GLU A 611 -16.74 -7.48 30.05
CA GLU A 611 -16.43 -8.67 30.85
C GLU A 611 -14.99 -9.17 30.71
N GLY A 612 -14.27 -8.73 29.67
CA GLY A 612 -12.86 -9.08 29.46
C GLY A 612 -12.62 -10.48 28.87
N LEU A 613 -13.63 -11.15 28.31
CA LEU A 613 -13.49 -12.49 27.74
C LEU A 613 -12.56 -12.50 26.50
N SER A 614 -11.76 -13.57 26.41
CA SER A 614 -10.86 -13.86 25.27
C SER A 614 -11.46 -14.79 24.23
N SER A 615 -12.57 -15.44 24.55
CA SER A 615 -13.27 -16.37 23.66
C SER A 615 -14.77 -16.13 23.82
N PRO A 616 -15.29 -15.09 23.16
CA PRO A 616 -16.70 -14.77 23.21
C PRO A 616 -17.53 -15.89 22.58
N SER A 617 -18.79 -15.98 22.99
CA SER A 617 -19.76 -16.93 22.46
C SER A 617 -20.94 -16.21 21.81
N LEU A 618 -21.43 -16.79 20.72
CA LEU A 618 -22.65 -16.38 20.04
C LEU A 618 -23.59 -17.58 19.99
N ASP A 619 -24.89 -17.32 20.02
CA ASP A 619 -25.86 -18.40 19.84
C ASP A 619 -25.84 -18.97 18.42
N THR A 620 -26.51 -20.10 18.24
CA THR A 620 -26.52 -20.83 16.97
C THR A 620 -27.11 -20.01 15.81
N ALA A 621 -28.09 -19.13 16.06
CA ALA A 621 -28.71 -18.32 15.03
C ALA A 621 -27.75 -17.22 14.53
N HIS A 622 -27.05 -16.55 15.46
CA HIS A 622 -26.01 -15.58 15.13
C HIS A 622 -24.84 -16.23 14.38
N ILE A 623 -24.38 -17.42 14.81
CA ILE A 623 -23.33 -18.15 14.10
C ILE A 623 -23.79 -18.56 12.69
N ALA A 624 -25.02 -19.04 12.53
CA ALA A 624 -25.57 -19.40 11.23
C ALA A 624 -25.65 -18.19 10.28
N LEU A 625 -26.11 -17.03 10.79
CA LEU A 625 -26.13 -15.77 10.04
C LEU A 625 -24.72 -15.38 9.58
N LEU A 626 -23.75 -15.36 10.50
CA LEU A 626 -22.38 -15.00 10.16
C LEU A 626 -21.79 -15.97 9.12
N LYS A 627 -21.89 -17.28 9.35
CA LYS A 627 -21.35 -18.29 8.43
C LYS A 627 -21.93 -18.20 7.03
N GLN A 628 -23.23 -17.98 6.90
CA GLN A 628 -23.93 -18.08 5.61
C GLN A 628 -23.91 -16.77 4.80
N ARG A 629 -23.56 -15.64 5.42
CA ARG A 629 -23.66 -14.30 4.81
C ARG A 629 -22.39 -13.46 4.89
N TYR A 630 -21.55 -13.68 5.89
CA TYR A 630 -20.45 -12.77 6.21
C TYR A 630 -19.07 -13.44 6.30
N ILE A 631 -18.98 -14.70 6.72
CA ILE A 631 -17.71 -15.41 6.88
C ILE A 631 -17.31 -16.09 5.58
N HIS A 632 -16.12 -15.77 5.11
CA HIS A 632 -15.53 -16.33 3.90
C HIS A 632 -14.86 -17.67 4.20
N HIS A 633 -14.96 -18.61 3.28
CA HIS A 633 -14.27 -19.89 3.32
C HIS A 633 -12.89 -19.73 2.68
N SER A 634 -11.94 -19.16 3.44
CA SER A 634 -10.65 -18.69 2.92
C SER A 634 -9.76 -19.82 2.38
N ASP A 635 -9.84 -21.02 2.94
CA ASP A 635 -9.11 -22.19 2.46
C ASP A 635 -9.83 -22.87 1.30
N ASN A 636 -9.10 -23.20 0.24
CA ASN A 636 -9.66 -23.89 -0.92
C ASN A 636 -8.55 -24.52 -1.78
N PHE A 637 -8.99 -25.34 -2.74
CA PHE A 637 -8.14 -26.02 -3.72
C PHE A 637 -8.27 -25.42 -5.12
N ASN A 638 -8.64 -24.14 -5.24
CA ASN A 638 -8.72 -23.48 -6.54
C ASN A 638 -7.34 -23.42 -7.18
N SER A 639 -7.28 -23.67 -8.49
CA SER A 639 -6.06 -23.40 -9.27
C SER A 639 -5.82 -21.90 -9.36
N ILE A 640 -4.54 -21.49 -9.36
CA ILE A 640 -4.18 -20.10 -9.66
C ILE A 640 -4.44 -19.86 -11.15
N GLU A 641 -5.50 -19.11 -11.44
CA GLU A 641 -5.80 -18.59 -12.76
C GLU A 641 -5.28 -17.16 -12.89
N PHE A 642 -4.60 -16.84 -13.98
CA PHE A 642 -4.11 -15.50 -14.29
C PHE A 642 -4.47 -15.11 -15.72
N LEU A 643 -4.58 -13.81 -15.95
CA LEU A 643 -4.82 -13.26 -17.28
C LEU A 643 -3.49 -13.19 -18.04
N ALA A 644 -3.37 -13.99 -19.11
CA ALA A 644 -2.31 -13.88 -20.09
C ALA A 644 -2.87 -13.17 -21.33
N GLY A 645 -2.72 -11.84 -21.38
CA GLY A 645 -3.37 -11.01 -22.41
C GLY A 645 -4.89 -10.97 -22.20
N LYS A 646 -5.67 -11.37 -23.21
CA LYS A 646 -7.15 -11.46 -23.13
C LYS A 646 -7.65 -12.85 -22.72
N SER A 647 -6.75 -13.79 -22.45
CA SER A 647 -7.09 -15.19 -22.19
C SER A 647 -6.81 -15.55 -20.73
N VAL A 648 -7.76 -16.22 -20.10
CA VAL A 648 -7.58 -16.82 -18.77
C VAL A 648 -6.71 -18.06 -18.92
N SER A 649 -5.55 -18.06 -18.27
CA SER A 649 -4.63 -19.20 -18.22
C SER A 649 -4.52 -19.68 -16.77
N GLY A 650 -4.78 -20.96 -16.53
CA GLY A 650 -4.58 -21.59 -15.21
C GLY A 650 -3.30 -22.42 -15.17
N ILE A 651 -2.52 -22.29 -14.10
CA ILE A 651 -1.46 -23.28 -13.79
C ILE A 651 -1.99 -24.18 -12.68
N GLU A 652 -2.17 -25.45 -13.01
CA GLU A 652 -2.36 -26.51 -12.02
C GLU A 652 -0.97 -26.85 -11.47
N MET A 653 -0.63 -26.31 -10.29
CA MET A 653 0.70 -26.50 -9.67
C MET A 653 0.79 -27.95 -9.15
N PRO A 654 1.71 -28.80 -9.67
CA PRO A 654 1.72 -30.22 -9.37
C PRO A 654 2.35 -30.60 -8.02
N PHE A 655 2.86 -29.64 -7.23
CA PHE A 655 3.57 -29.89 -5.97
C PHE A 655 3.11 -28.94 -4.86
N GLU A 656 2.81 -29.49 -3.68
CA GLU A 656 2.72 -28.75 -2.41
C GLU A 656 4.13 -28.28 -2.07
N PRO A 657 4.39 -26.97 -2.25
CA PRO A 657 3.84 -25.92 -1.38
C PRO A 657 3.31 -24.69 -2.16
N LEU A 658 2.98 -24.86 -3.44
CA LEU A 658 2.70 -23.75 -4.36
C LEU A 658 1.21 -23.37 -4.48
N MET A 659 0.32 -23.95 -3.67
CA MET A 659 -1.09 -23.57 -3.59
C MET A 659 -1.33 -22.68 -2.35
N PRO A 660 -1.51 -21.34 -2.51
CA PRO A 660 -1.51 -20.40 -1.39
C PRO A 660 -2.75 -20.52 -0.48
N PHE A 661 -3.82 -21.13 -0.97
CA PHE A 661 -5.10 -21.23 -0.27
C PHE A 661 -5.37 -22.62 0.31
N THR A 662 -4.44 -23.58 0.18
CA THR A 662 -4.71 -24.92 0.72
C THR A 662 -4.84 -24.91 2.23
N PRO A 663 -5.79 -25.69 2.78
CA PRO A 663 -5.85 -25.90 4.21
C PRO A 663 -4.64 -26.66 4.71
N SER A 664 -4.24 -26.38 5.94
CA SER A 664 -3.34 -27.19 6.75
C SER A 664 -3.88 -28.61 6.99
N GLU A 665 -3.02 -29.52 7.42
CA GLU A 665 -3.43 -30.87 7.83
C GLU A 665 -4.57 -30.82 8.85
N ASN A 666 -5.61 -31.64 8.64
CA ASN A 666 -6.83 -31.69 9.45
C ASN A 666 -7.63 -30.37 9.52
N ARG A 667 -7.33 -29.36 8.68
CA ARG A 667 -7.94 -28.01 8.73
C ARG A 667 -7.79 -27.35 10.11
N ALA A 668 -6.68 -27.60 10.78
CA ALA A 668 -6.36 -27.00 12.07
C ALA A 668 -5.28 -25.93 11.91
N ARG A 669 -5.58 -24.70 12.32
CA ARG A 669 -4.65 -23.58 12.18
C ARG A 669 -3.32 -23.86 12.88
N ILE A 670 -2.22 -23.65 12.16
CA ILE A 670 -0.87 -23.69 12.72
C ILE A 670 -0.65 -22.43 13.57
N VAL A 671 -0.19 -22.61 14.81
CA VAL A 671 0.02 -21.52 15.77
C VAL A 671 1.44 -21.55 16.31
N HIS A 672 2.15 -20.42 16.22
CA HIS A 672 3.47 -20.20 16.78
C HIS A 672 3.37 -19.36 18.05
N PRO A 673 4.00 -19.80 19.17
CA PRO A 673 3.96 -19.05 20.42
C PRO A 673 4.85 -17.80 20.40
N ASN A 674 4.55 -16.84 21.27
CA ASN A 674 5.37 -15.68 21.59
C ASN A 674 6.56 -16.08 22.47
N THR A 675 7.62 -16.59 21.85
CA THR A 675 8.86 -16.98 22.54
C THR A 675 10.00 -16.02 22.21
N PRO A 676 10.86 -15.65 23.18
CA PRO A 676 12.14 -15.01 22.88
C PRO A 676 12.96 -15.87 21.92
N GLU A 677 13.66 -15.25 20.98
CA GLU A 677 14.64 -15.99 20.16
C GLU A 677 15.70 -16.61 21.07
N ALA A 678 16.03 -17.89 20.86
CA ALA A 678 17.11 -18.54 21.57
C ALA A 678 18.42 -17.85 21.18
N SER A 679 19.04 -17.18 22.16
CA SER A 679 20.32 -16.47 22.03
C SER A 679 21.49 -17.39 21.76
#